data_AF-A0A9E4GLH8-F1
#
_entry.id   AF-A0A9E4GLH8-F1
#
_cell.length_a   1.000
_cell.length_b   1.000
_cell.length_c   1.000
_cell.angle_alpha   90.00
_cell.angle_beta   90.00
_cell.angle_gamma   90.00
#
_symmetry.space_group_name_H-M   'P 1'
#
loop_
_entity.id
_entity.type
_entity.pdbx_description
1 polymer ?
#
loop_
_entity_poly.entity_id
_entity_poly.type
_entity_poly.pdbx_seq_one_letter_code
_entity_poly.pdbx_strand_id
1 'polypeptide(L)'
;MATLRGRVARVTFRNPENGYCVLRLEAQAKTPPGARNREGRVTVVGVMPQFNAGEELEFGGEWIEDARYGTQFRAETATPLPPVGERGITSYLSGGLVKGIGPRTAERIVEHFGADTLTVLEEAPECLTEVLRPALARALAEAWRAQQDSRHALIFLQEQGVSGRMAQRIHEQLGMETIPAVQANPWTLADEIYGIGFRRADEIARNMGKPADAAERLRAGLRFALSEMTKEGHVFAPRGQLLERAAGLLAQDDEAALAAVLQEALQSHDLVCEDGIKVDGQVAIYLPEWQRAESEAARRLGELARTPSPLSQRAARLDWSRLLPALTTKDNGELTAEQQGALRATCAHKLSVLTGGPGTGKTTTLKGVIAALETLKASVALCSPTGRAARRLAQASGRSASTIHRLLGYSPAEGFERNEDNPLELDALIVDEASMIDLQLFHYLLRALPPEAHLLLVGDVDQLPSVGAGNVLRDVIACGLARVTRLSFIFRQDADSGIVSNAHRINQGQMPQLDNRRAGDFFFLETDAERVVDDVVGLVRTRLPRRYGLDPLREIQVIAPMYRGAAGINALNEALQAALNGDERRAVKEIGGRSFRAGDKVMQTRNNYEKDVFNGDIGFIHAIDEVAGGFEVVMDGRFLFYEWVEAEELLQAWCISTHRSQGSEYPAVVMPLLTQHYMMLQRNLLYTAITRAQRLVVIPGSRAAIGMALRNNQVAQRHSGLVARIQADRAG
;
A
#
# COMPACT_ATOMS: atom_id res chain seq x y z
N MET A 1 17.28 -34.14 -5.65
CA MET A 1 15.92 -34.15 -6.21
C MET A 1 15.68 -35.49 -6.89
N ALA A 2 14.51 -36.08 -6.66
CA ALA A 2 14.05 -37.23 -7.42
C ALA A 2 13.52 -36.76 -8.79
N THR A 3 13.64 -37.61 -9.81
CA THR A 3 13.07 -37.36 -11.15
C THR A 3 11.97 -38.35 -11.45
N LEU A 4 10.92 -37.89 -12.12
CA LEU A 4 9.76 -38.71 -12.51
C LEU A 4 9.36 -38.40 -13.94
N ARG A 5 9.48 -39.37 -14.84
CA ARG A 5 9.06 -39.26 -16.24
C ARG A 5 7.77 -40.02 -16.50
N GLY A 6 6.88 -39.46 -17.32
CA GLY A 6 5.68 -40.16 -17.74
C GLY A 6 4.74 -39.34 -18.62
N ARG A 7 3.66 -40.00 -19.05
CA ARG A 7 2.60 -39.38 -19.86
C ARG A 7 1.46 -38.86 -18.99
N VAL A 8 0.98 -37.65 -19.24
CA VAL A 8 -0.17 -37.08 -18.55
C VAL A 8 -1.43 -37.81 -19.01
N ALA A 9 -2.02 -38.63 -18.14
CA ALA A 9 -3.28 -39.30 -18.43
C ALA A 9 -4.46 -38.32 -18.37
N ARG A 10 -4.48 -37.44 -17.36
CA ARG A 10 -5.45 -36.36 -17.22
C ARG A 10 -4.97 -35.30 -16.24
N VAL A 11 -5.40 -34.06 -16.46
CA VAL A 11 -5.36 -33.01 -15.45
C VAL A 11 -6.61 -33.13 -14.59
N THR A 12 -6.43 -33.37 -13.30
CA THR A 12 -7.55 -33.59 -12.36
C THR A 12 -8.06 -32.26 -11.81
N PHE A 13 -7.16 -31.32 -11.58
CA PHE A 13 -7.49 -29.99 -11.10
C PHE A 13 -6.41 -29.01 -11.54
N ARG A 14 -6.81 -27.80 -11.92
CA ARG A 14 -5.89 -26.68 -12.12
C ARG A 14 -6.53 -25.44 -11.53
N ASN A 15 -5.76 -24.72 -10.74
CA ASN A 15 -6.09 -23.38 -10.34
C ASN A 15 -5.47 -22.40 -11.37
N PRO A 16 -6.29 -21.67 -12.15
CA PRO A 16 -5.79 -20.76 -13.18
C PRO A 16 -5.04 -19.53 -12.62
N GLU A 17 -5.30 -19.15 -11.36
CA GLU A 17 -4.74 -17.94 -10.73
C GLU A 17 -3.35 -18.16 -10.13
N ASN A 18 -3.09 -19.35 -9.59
CA ASN A 18 -1.82 -19.64 -8.93
C ASN A 18 -0.96 -20.71 -9.61
N GLY A 19 -1.46 -21.31 -10.70
CA GLY A 19 -0.76 -22.34 -11.48
C GLY A 19 -0.66 -23.70 -10.77
N TYR A 20 -1.30 -23.88 -9.61
CA TYR A 20 -1.30 -25.17 -8.92
C TYR A 20 -2.10 -26.20 -9.72
N CYS A 21 -1.44 -27.31 -10.03
CA CYS A 21 -1.97 -28.37 -10.84
C CYS A 21 -1.91 -29.69 -10.08
N VAL A 22 -2.96 -30.48 -10.21
CA VAL A 22 -3.00 -31.89 -9.81
C VAL A 22 -3.23 -32.70 -11.07
N LEU A 23 -2.24 -33.49 -11.47
CA LEU A 23 -2.33 -34.34 -12.67
C LEU A 23 -2.09 -35.81 -12.33
N ARG A 24 -2.62 -36.68 -13.20
CA ARG A 24 -2.39 -38.12 -13.14
C ARG A 24 -1.38 -38.48 -14.21
N LEU A 25 -0.28 -39.09 -13.79
CA LEU A 25 0.85 -39.45 -14.63
C LEU A 25 0.95 -40.97 -14.79
N GLU A 26 1.06 -41.43 -16.03
CA GLU A 26 1.49 -42.77 -16.38
C GLU A 26 3.02 -42.81 -16.34
N ALA A 27 3.55 -43.06 -15.15
CA ALA A 27 4.99 -43.02 -14.91
C ALA A 27 5.72 -44.18 -15.61
N GLN A 28 6.80 -43.86 -16.33
CA GLN A 28 7.67 -44.80 -17.03
C GLN A 28 8.71 -45.46 -16.11
N ALA A 29 9.08 -44.80 -15.00
CA ALA A 29 10.09 -45.29 -14.05
C ALA A 29 9.50 -46.16 -12.91
N LYS A 30 10.39 -46.85 -12.17
CA LYS A 30 10.04 -47.48 -10.88
C LYS A 30 9.65 -46.39 -9.89
N THR A 31 8.45 -46.52 -9.34
CA THR A 31 7.87 -45.61 -8.34
C THR A 31 7.92 -46.27 -6.95
N PRO A 32 7.95 -45.50 -5.86
CA PRO A 32 7.84 -46.04 -4.51
C PRO A 32 6.58 -46.91 -4.32
N PRO A 33 6.59 -47.90 -3.40
CA PRO A 33 5.39 -48.64 -3.04
C PRO A 33 4.27 -47.70 -2.60
N GLY A 34 3.04 -47.92 -3.07
CA GLY A 34 1.88 -47.08 -2.73
C GLY A 34 1.71 -45.81 -3.58
N ALA A 35 2.70 -45.43 -4.39
CA ALA A 35 2.63 -44.24 -5.25
C ALA A 35 1.68 -44.38 -6.46
N ARG A 36 1.34 -45.61 -6.85
CA ARG A 36 0.43 -45.89 -7.97
C ARG A 36 -0.97 -46.18 -7.45
N ASN A 37 -1.97 -45.53 -8.03
CA ASN A 37 -3.37 -45.80 -7.74
C ASN A 37 -3.83 -47.13 -8.40
N ARG A 38 -5.11 -47.49 -8.24
CA ARG A 38 -5.69 -48.72 -8.82
C ARG A 38 -5.63 -48.79 -10.35
N GLU A 39 -5.46 -47.65 -11.03
CA GLU A 39 -5.29 -47.53 -12.48
C GLU A 39 -3.79 -47.54 -12.88
N GLY A 40 -2.88 -47.78 -11.94
CA GLY A 40 -1.43 -47.80 -12.19
C GLY A 40 -0.79 -46.41 -12.35
N ARG A 41 -1.50 -45.33 -12.03
CA ARG A 41 -1.09 -43.93 -12.25
C ARG A 41 -0.61 -43.25 -10.98
N VAL A 42 0.36 -42.35 -11.13
CA VAL A 42 0.93 -41.53 -10.05
C VAL A 42 0.22 -40.17 -9.99
N THR A 43 0.02 -39.64 -8.78
CA THR A 43 -0.45 -38.26 -8.61
C THR A 43 0.75 -37.33 -8.56
N VAL A 44 0.79 -36.33 -9.44
CA VAL A 44 1.77 -35.25 -9.40
C VAL A 44 1.06 -33.96 -9.01
N VAL A 45 1.65 -33.24 -8.05
CA VAL A 45 1.13 -31.98 -7.53
C VAL A 45 2.22 -30.91 -7.55
N GLY A 46 1.85 -29.66 -7.82
CA GLY A 46 2.81 -28.55 -7.84
C GLY A 46 2.32 -27.36 -8.63
N VAL A 47 3.04 -26.25 -8.54
CA VAL A 47 2.80 -25.08 -9.40
C VAL A 47 3.60 -25.27 -10.68
N MET A 48 2.90 -25.46 -11.79
CA MET A 48 3.54 -25.82 -13.07
C MET A 48 2.78 -25.21 -14.27
N PRO A 49 3.45 -25.09 -15.44
CA PRO A 49 2.80 -24.66 -16.67
C PRO A 49 1.55 -25.48 -17.01
N GLN A 50 0.71 -24.95 -17.89
CA GLN A 50 -0.44 -25.71 -18.38
C GLN A 50 0.05 -26.87 -19.27
N PHE A 51 -0.33 -28.09 -18.87
CA PHE A 51 -0.11 -29.31 -19.63
C PHE A 51 -1.44 -29.94 -20.00
N ASN A 52 -1.55 -30.50 -21.19
CA ASN A 52 -2.73 -31.23 -21.64
C ASN A 52 -2.57 -32.74 -21.41
N ALA A 53 -3.71 -33.45 -21.41
CA ALA A 53 -3.68 -34.90 -21.44
C ALA A 53 -2.98 -35.38 -22.73
N GLY A 54 -2.12 -36.40 -22.61
CA GLY A 54 -1.31 -36.93 -23.69
C GLY A 54 0.13 -36.41 -23.73
N GLU A 55 0.45 -35.33 -23.03
CA GLU A 55 1.82 -34.78 -22.99
C GLU A 55 2.78 -35.71 -22.24
N GLU A 56 4.00 -35.88 -22.74
CA GLU A 56 5.08 -36.54 -22.01
C GLU A 56 5.90 -35.50 -21.25
N LEU A 57 6.13 -35.73 -19.97
CA LEU A 57 6.79 -34.77 -19.08
C LEU A 57 7.85 -35.48 -18.23
N GLU A 58 8.91 -34.75 -17.94
CA GLU A 58 9.88 -35.04 -16.88
C GLU A 58 9.66 -34.05 -15.72
N PHE A 59 9.44 -34.58 -14.53
CA PHE A 59 9.34 -33.78 -13.30
C PHE A 59 10.59 -33.92 -12.45
N GLY A 60 11.09 -32.82 -11.91
CA GLY A 60 12.05 -32.80 -10.82
C GLY A 60 11.37 -32.37 -9.51
N GLY A 61 11.68 -33.06 -8.41
CA GLY A 61 11.09 -32.72 -7.11
C GLY A 61 11.29 -33.81 -6.06
N GLU A 62 10.26 -34.06 -5.26
CA GLU A 62 10.32 -35.01 -4.16
C GLU A 62 9.00 -35.76 -3.94
N TRP A 63 9.09 -36.92 -3.30
CA TRP A 63 7.93 -37.69 -2.88
C TRP A 63 7.42 -37.19 -1.54
N ILE A 64 6.12 -36.93 -1.46
CA ILE A 64 5.44 -36.50 -0.23
C ILE A 64 4.35 -37.50 0.14
N GLU A 65 4.05 -37.58 1.43
CA GLU A 65 2.97 -38.41 1.97
C GLU A 65 1.86 -37.51 2.51
N ASP A 66 0.72 -37.47 1.81
CA ASP A 66 -0.44 -36.66 2.20
C ASP A 66 -1.41 -37.49 3.05
N ALA A 67 -1.84 -36.94 4.19
CA ALA A 67 -2.69 -37.63 5.16
C ALA A 67 -4.07 -38.05 4.61
N ARG A 68 -4.57 -37.41 3.54
CA ARG A 68 -5.87 -37.73 2.91
C ARG A 68 -5.71 -38.43 1.57
N TYR A 69 -4.65 -38.10 0.81
CA TYR A 69 -4.50 -38.51 -0.58
C TYR A 69 -3.36 -39.50 -0.84
N GLY A 70 -2.61 -39.88 0.19
CA GLY A 70 -1.52 -40.87 0.13
C GLY A 70 -0.25 -40.33 -0.51
N THR A 71 0.59 -41.24 -1.02
CA THR A 71 1.88 -40.88 -1.63
C THR A 71 1.69 -40.12 -2.95
N GLN A 72 2.28 -38.92 -3.05
CA GLN A 72 2.24 -38.05 -4.23
C GLN A 72 3.64 -37.57 -4.59
N PHE A 73 3.83 -37.17 -5.84
CA PHE A 73 5.06 -36.50 -6.27
C PHE A 73 4.85 -34.99 -6.28
N ARG A 74 5.58 -34.26 -5.41
CA ARG A 74 5.62 -32.80 -5.41
C ARG A 74 6.64 -32.34 -6.43
N ALA A 75 6.15 -31.82 -7.55
CA ALA A 75 6.98 -31.27 -8.62
C ALA A 75 7.42 -29.84 -8.28
N GLU A 76 8.73 -29.60 -8.36
CA GLU A 76 9.35 -28.28 -8.30
C GLU A 76 9.71 -27.79 -9.70
N THR A 77 10.08 -28.71 -10.59
CA THR A 77 10.31 -28.44 -12.01
C THR A 77 9.49 -29.41 -12.87
N ALA A 78 9.08 -28.95 -14.05
CA ALA A 78 8.35 -29.76 -15.01
C ALA A 78 8.84 -29.40 -16.42
N THR A 79 9.57 -30.34 -17.03
CA THR A 79 10.15 -30.20 -18.36
C THR A 79 9.35 -31.06 -19.34
N PRO A 80 8.73 -30.48 -20.37
CA PRO A 80 8.04 -31.26 -21.38
C PRO A 80 9.04 -32.03 -22.25
N LEU A 81 8.67 -33.26 -22.57
CA LEU A 81 9.38 -34.11 -23.51
C LEU A 81 8.64 -34.09 -24.84
N PRO A 82 9.36 -34.04 -25.98
CA PRO A 82 8.73 -34.12 -27.29
C PRO A 82 7.93 -35.43 -27.38
N PRO A 83 6.67 -35.40 -27.88
CA PRO A 83 5.88 -36.61 -27.99
C PRO A 83 6.53 -37.56 -28.99
N VAL A 84 6.82 -38.78 -28.53
CA VAL A 84 7.53 -39.78 -29.35
C VAL A 84 6.53 -40.69 -30.06
N GLY A 85 6.63 -40.73 -31.39
CA GLY A 85 5.83 -41.58 -32.26
C GLY A 85 4.40 -41.08 -32.49
N GLU A 86 3.77 -41.60 -33.54
CA GLU A 86 2.47 -41.15 -34.06
C GLU A 86 1.37 -41.09 -33.00
N ARG A 87 1.28 -42.12 -32.13
CA ARG A 87 0.28 -42.16 -31.05
C ARG A 87 0.43 -41.00 -30.04
N GLY A 88 1.66 -40.57 -29.77
CA GLY A 88 1.94 -39.44 -28.89
C GLY A 88 1.50 -38.12 -29.51
N ILE A 89 1.81 -37.94 -30.80
CA ILE A 89 1.44 -36.75 -31.57
C ILE A 89 -0.10 -36.64 -31.71
N THR A 90 -0.79 -37.74 -32.02
CA THR A 90 -2.26 -37.76 -32.13
C THR A 90 -2.94 -37.41 -30.80
N SER A 91 -2.43 -37.94 -29.69
CA SER A 91 -2.95 -37.65 -28.34
C SER A 91 -2.74 -36.17 -27.98
N TYR A 92 -1.59 -35.60 -28.34
CA TYR A 92 -1.28 -34.20 -28.12
C TYR A 92 -2.26 -33.27 -28.88
N LEU A 93 -2.42 -33.49 -30.19
CA LEU A 93 -3.26 -32.64 -31.04
C LEU A 93 -4.75 -32.72 -30.69
N SER A 94 -5.20 -33.86 -30.17
CA SER A 94 -6.58 -34.06 -29.71
C SER A 94 -6.86 -33.52 -28.30
N GLY A 95 -5.84 -33.02 -27.60
CA GLY A 95 -5.90 -32.47 -26.24
C GLY A 95 -6.66 -31.15 -26.09
N GLY A 96 -7.33 -30.67 -27.14
CA GLY A 96 -8.19 -29.49 -27.09
C GLY A 96 -7.48 -28.15 -27.34
N LEU A 97 -6.29 -28.17 -27.97
CA LEU A 97 -5.52 -26.96 -28.31
C LEU A 97 -6.31 -25.97 -29.17
N VAL A 98 -7.13 -26.48 -30.11
CA VAL A 98 -8.01 -25.68 -30.97
C VAL A 98 -9.39 -26.30 -31.07
N LYS A 99 -10.43 -25.48 -30.90
CA LYS A 99 -11.83 -25.87 -31.09
C LYS A 99 -12.05 -26.32 -32.54
N GLY A 100 -12.36 -27.60 -32.73
CA GLY A 100 -12.54 -28.21 -34.06
C GLY A 100 -11.51 -29.31 -34.40
N ILE A 101 -10.48 -29.47 -33.58
CA ILE A 101 -9.52 -30.58 -33.70
C ILE A 101 -9.79 -31.59 -32.59
N GLY A 102 -10.62 -32.58 -32.93
CA GLY A 102 -10.87 -33.75 -32.07
C GLY A 102 -10.02 -34.96 -32.49
N PRO A 103 -10.18 -36.12 -31.82
CA PRO A 103 -9.40 -37.33 -32.08
C PRO A 103 -9.30 -37.72 -33.55
N ARG A 104 -10.42 -37.72 -34.28
CA ARG A 104 -10.46 -38.06 -35.72
C ARG A 104 -9.71 -37.07 -36.61
N THR A 105 -9.71 -35.79 -36.27
CA THR A 105 -8.99 -34.77 -37.03
C THR A 105 -7.49 -34.88 -36.76
N ALA A 106 -7.12 -35.13 -35.50
CA ALA A 106 -5.73 -35.39 -35.10
C ALA A 106 -5.17 -36.66 -35.75
N GLU A 107 -5.95 -37.75 -35.81
CA GLU A 107 -5.59 -38.97 -36.54
C GLU A 107 -5.29 -38.68 -38.00
N ARG A 108 -6.18 -37.95 -38.70
CA ARG A 108 -5.97 -37.59 -40.12
C ARG A 108 -4.71 -36.75 -40.37
N ILE A 109 -4.37 -35.83 -39.46
CA ILE A 109 -3.15 -35.02 -39.57
C ILE A 109 -1.92 -35.95 -39.45
N VAL A 110 -1.93 -36.84 -38.45
CA VAL A 110 -0.81 -37.75 -38.19
C VAL A 110 -0.71 -38.88 -39.23
N GLU A 111 -1.81 -39.35 -39.79
CA GLU A 111 -1.79 -40.31 -40.91
C GLU A 111 -1.12 -39.73 -42.17
N HIS A 112 -1.27 -38.41 -42.38
CA HIS A 112 -0.72 -37.73 -43.56
C HIS A 112 0.75 -37.31 -43.36
N PHE A 113 1.08 -36.72 -42.20
CA PHE A 113 2.42 -36.20 -41.92
C PHE A 113 3.31 -37.11 -41.05
N GLY A 114 2.76 -38.19 -40.49
CA GLY A 114 3.51 -39.16 -39.69
C GLY A 114 4.24 -38.54 -38.51
N ALA A 115 5.48 -38.99 -38.28
CA ALA A 115 6.36 -38.45 -37.25
C ALA A 115 6.76 -36.98 -37.48
N ASP A 116 6.69 -36.50 -38.74
CA ASP A 116 7.08 -35.13 -39.12
C ASP A 116 5.99 -34.09 -38.84
N THR A 117 4.83 -34.51 -38.33
CA THR A 117 3.71 -33.61 -38.00
C THR A 117 4.12 -32.41 -37.15
N LEU A 118 5.03 -32.59 -36.17
CA LEU A 118 5.51 -31.50 -35.31
C LEU A 118 6.42 -30.53 -36.08
N THR A 119 7.31 -31.06 -36.93
CA THR A 119 8.17 -30.28 -37.81
C THR A 119 7.33 -29.45 -38.78
N VAL A 120 6.25 -30.01 -39.32
CA VAL A 120 5.30 -29.30 -40.19
C VAL A 120 4.59 -28.16 -39.43
N LEU A 121 4.23 -28.36 -38.16
CA LEU A 121 3.62 -27.31 -37.33
C LEU A 121 4.58 -26.15 -37.04
N GLU A 122 5.88 -26.42 -37.00
CA GLU A 122 6.92 -25.46 -36.66
C GLU A 122 7.48 -24.73 -37.89
N GLU A 123 7.92 -25.49 -38.90
CA GLU A 123 8.69 -25.01 -40.04
C GLU A 123 7.85 -24.74 -41.30
N ALA A 124 6.76 -25.49 -41.52
CA ALA A 124 5.95 -25.42 -42.75
C ALA A 124 4.43 -25.50 -42.49
N PRO A 125 3.84 -24.61 -41.66
CA PRO A 125 2.43 -24.70 -41.26
C PRO A 125 1.44 -24.56 -42.42
N GLU A 126 1.85 -24.03 -43.57
CA GLU A 126 1.06 -23.96 -44.80
C GLU A 126 0.66 -25.35 -45.33
N CYS A 127 1.48 -26.38 -45.11
CA CYS A 127 1.19 -27.76 -45.51
C CYS A 127 -0.03 -28.32 -44.77
N LEU A 128 -0.39 -27.80 -43.59
CA LEU A 128 -1.59 -28.24 -42.85
C LEU A 128 -2.89 -28.06 -43.66
N THR A 129 -2.88 -27.20 -44.69
CA THR A 129 -4.03 -27.01 -45.60
C THR A 129 -4.32 -28.21 -46.49
N GLU A 130 -3.38 -29.16 -46.61
CA GLU A 130 -3.58 -30.43 -47.32
C GLU A 130 -4.61 -31.34 -46.61
N VAL A 131 -4.75 -31.19 -45.29
CA VAL A 131 -5.61 -32.04 -44.45
C VAL A 131 -6.74 -31.25 -43.77
N LEU A 132 -6.52 -29.96 -43.52
CA LEU A 132 -7.43 -29.05 -42.82
C LEU A 132 -7.92 -27.90 -43.70
N ARG A 133 -9.09 -27.35 -43.36
CA ARG A 133 -9.55 -26.10 -43.99
C ARG A 133 -8.60 -24.94 -43.64
N PRO A 134 -8.36 -23.98 -44.54
CA PRO A 134 -7.39 -22.89 -44.32
C PRO A 134 -7.55 -22.14 -42.99
N ALA A 135 -8.79 -21.84 -42.58
CA ALA A 135 -9.04 -21.16 -41.30
C ALA A 135 -8.66 -22.01 -40.08
N LEU A 136 -8.89 -23.33 -40.12
CA LEU A 136 -8.56 -24.25 -39.04
C LEU A 136 -7.07 -24.57 -39.00
N ALA A 137 -6.41 -24.65 -40.17
CA ALA A 137 -4.97 -24.80 -40.30
C ALA A 137 -4.22 -23.60 -39.66
N ARG A 138 -4.65 -22.37 -39.97
CA ARG A 138 -4.09 -21.15 -39.33
C ARG A 138 -4.31 -21.14 -37.82
N ALA A 139 -5.53 -21.42 -37.37
CA ALA A 139 -5.83 -21.45 -35.94
C ALA A 139 -4.97 -22.49 -35.18
N LEU A 140 -4.70 -23.66 -35.78
CA LEU A 140 -3.81 -24.66 -35.20
C LEU A 140 -2.36 -24.18 -35.13
N ALA A 141 -1.84 -23.60 -36.21
CA ALA A 141 -0.48 -23.08 -36.25
C ALA A 141 -0.27 -21.92 -35.26
N GLU A 142 -1.22 -20.99 -35.17
CA GLU A 142 -1.18 -19.87 -34.21
C GLU A 142 -1.27 -20.36 -32.76
N ALA A 143 -2.18 -21.28 -32.46
CA ALA A 143 -2.31 -21.86 -31.11
C ALA A 143 -1.08 -22.68 -30.72
N TRP A 144 -0.47 -23.41 -31.67
CA TRP A 144 0.78 -24.14 -31.46
C TRP A 144 1.93 -23.19 -31.11
N ARG A 145 2.14 -22.12 -31.92
CA ARG A 145 3.18 -21.12 -31.66
C ARG A 145 3.00 -20.44 -30.32
N ALA A 146 1.80 -19.93 -30.03
CA ALA A 146 1.50 -19.29 -28.75
C ALA A 146 1.72 -20.21 -27.55
N GLN A 147 1.39 -21.50 -27.68
CA GLN A 147 1.65 -22.49 -26.62
C GLN A 147 3.14 -22.76 -26.43
N GLN A 148 3.91 -22.88 -27.51
CA GLN A 148 5.36 -23.09 -27.44
C GLN A 148 6.08 -21.86 -26.86
N ASP A 149 5.72 -20.65 -27.29
CA ASP A 149 6.30 -19.41 -26.78
C ASP A 149 6.04 -19.25 -25.28
N SER A 150 4.79 -19.48 -24.85
CA SER A 150 4.42 -19.47 -23.44
C SER A 150 5.20 -20.49 -22.63
N ARG A 151 5.32 -21.71 -23.15
CA ARG A 151 6.05 -22.80 -22.51
C ARG A 151 7.55 -22.49 -22.38
N HIS A 152 8.20 -22.05 -23.46
CA HIS A 152 9.61 -21.68 -23.47
C HIS A 152 9.88 -20.52 -22.51
N ALA A 153 9.02 -19.50 -22.50
CA ALA A 153 9.13 -18.37 -21.60
C ALA A 153 9.07 -18.81 -20.12
N LEU A 154 8.12 -19.68 -19.78
CA LEU A 154 7.97 -20.18 -18.41
C LEU A 154 9.17 -21.01 -17.95
N ILE A 155 9.68 -21.89 -18.81
CA ILE A 155 10.87 -22.73 -18.52
C ILE A 155 12.08 -21.84 -18.32
N PHE A 156 12.34 -20.93 -19.27
CA PHE A 156 13.45 -19.98 -19.19
C PHE A 156 13.44 -19.21 -17.87
N LEU A 157 12.29 -18.65 -17.47
CA LEU A 157 12.17 -17.89 -16.23
C LEU A 157 12.38 -18.77 -14.98
N GLN A 158 11.88 -20.01 -14.99
CA GLN A 158 12.09 -20.96 -13.88
C GLN A 158 13.55 -21.35 -13.72
N GLU A 159 14.28 -21.53 -14.83
CA GLU A 159 15.73 -21.76 -14.81
C GLU A 159 16.49 -20.59 -14.16
N GLN A 160 15.98 -19.36 -14.31
CA GLN A 160 16.53 -18.18 -13.62
C GLN A 160 16.07 -18.04 -12.16
N GLY A 161 15.43 -19.06 -11.58
CA GLY A 161 14.96 -19.06 -10.19
C GLY A 161 13.63 -18.34 -9.96
N VAL A 162 12.88 -18.03 -11.02
CA VAL A 162 11.56 -17.41 -10.90
C VAL A 162 10.50 -18.47 -10.59
N SER A 163 9.83 -18.33 -9.44
CA SER A 163 8.69 -19.18 -9.07
C SER A 163 7.61 -19.22 -10.17
N GLY A 164 6.99 -20.38 -10.42
CA GLY A 164 6.03 -20.56 -11.52
C GLY A 164 4.89 -19.54 -11.59
N ARG A 165 4.32 -19.12 -10.45
CA ARG A 165 3.28 -18.07 -10.41
C ARG A 165 3.80 -16.72 -10.94
N MET A 166 5.03 -16.37 -10.59
CA MET A 166 5.66 -15.12 -11.04
C MET A 166 6.04 -15.23 -12.52
N ALA A 167 6.54 -16.38 -12.96
CA ALA A 167 6.87 -16.60 -14.37
C ALA A 167 5.63 -16.42 -15.27
N GLN A 168 4.49 -16.96 -14.84
CA GLN A 168 3.21 -16.76 -15.53
C GLN A 168 2.83 -15.28 -15.62
N ARG A 169 2.95 -14.53 -14.52
CA ARG A 169 2.66 -13.09 -14.53
C ARG A 169 3.57 -12.30 -15.46
N ILE A 170 4.87 -12.59 -15.49
CA ILE A 170 5.80 -11.94 -16.42
C ILE A 170 5.36 -12.21 -17.86
N HIS A 171 5.04 -13.46 -18.17
CA HIS A 171 4.63 -13.85 -19.52
C HIS A 171 3.25 -13.30 -19.94
N GLU A 172 2.29 -13.23 -19.02
CA GLU A 172 0.98 -12.59 -19.27
C GLU A 172 1.13 -11.13 -19.67
N GLN A 173 2.17 -10.44 -19.17
CA GLN A 173 2.41 -9.04 -19.46
C GLN A 173 3.30 -8.81 -20.70
N LEU A 174 4.36 -9.60 -20.88
CA LEU A 174 5.32 -9.44 -21.99
C LEU A 174 4.99 -10.28 -23.22
N GLY A 175 4.15 -11.32 -23.08
CA GLY A 175 3.79 -12.22 -24.18
C GLY A 175 5.00 -12.85 -24.85
N MET A 176 5.05 -12.79 -26.18
CA MET A 176 6.16 -13.33 -26.98
C MET A 176 7.50 -12.62 -26.72
N GLU A 177 7.49 -11.39 -26.21
CA GLU A 177 8.70 -10.61 -25.90
C GLU A 177 9.35 -11.01 -24.57
N THR A 178 8.79 -11.98 -23.83
CA THR A 178 9.28 -12.37 -22.50
C THR A 178 10.78 -12.71 -22.51
N ILE A 179 11.21 -13.62 -23.38
CA ILE A 179 12.61 -14.07 -23.41
C ILE A 179 13.52 -12.94 -23.95
N PRO A 180 13.25 -12.33 -25.13
CA PRO A 180 14.10 -11.27 -25.66
C PRO A 180 14.26 -10.08 -24.71
N ALA A 181 13.18 -9.61 -24.09
CA ALA A 181 13.22 -8.46 -23.18
C ALA A 181 14.07 -8.76 -21.93
N VAL A 182 13.87 -9.92 -21.30
CA VAL A 182 14.61 -10.30 -20.10
C VAL A 182 16.08 -10.56 -20.40
N GLN A 183 16.40 -11.13 -21.57
CA GLN A 183 17.79 -11.31 -22.01
C GLN A 183 18.49 -9.99 -22.31
N ALA A 184 17.79 -9.03 -22.93
CA ALA A 184 18.32 -7.71 -23.20
C ALA A 184 18.62 -6.96 -21.89
N ASN A 185 17.60 -6.80 -21.04
CA ASN A 185 17.74 -6.08 -19.78
C ASN A 185 16.80 -6.66 -18.70
N PRO A 186 17.30 -7.56 -17.82
CA PRO A 186 16.46 -8.16 -16.78
C PRO A 186 16.00 -7.17 -15.70
N TRP A 187 16.66 -6.01 -15.57
CA TRP A 187 16.29 -5.00 -14.57
C TRP A 187 15.02 -4.22 -14.94
N THR A 188 14.56 -4.24 -16.19
CA THR A 188 13.26 -3.64 -16.58
C THR A 188 12.08 -4.32 -15.91
N LEU A 189 12.23 -5.60 -15.55
CA LEU A 189 11.22 -6.35 -14.79
C LEU A 189 10.85 -5.66 -13.46
N ALA A 190 11.78 -4.89 -12.87
CA ALA A 190 11.53 -4.16 -11.64
C ALA A 190 10.56 -2.98 -11.80
N ASP A 191 10.49 -2.40 -12.99
CA ASP A 191 9.61 -1.29 -13.32
C ASP A 191 8.28 -1.78 -13.94
N GLU A 192 8.33 -2.86 -14.71
CA GLU A 192 7.19 -3.33 -15.49
C GLU A 192 6.31 -4.35 -14.74
N ILE A 193 6.91 -5.27 -13.96
CA ILE A 193 6.16 -6.42 -13.43
C ILE A 193 5.83 -6.24 -11.95
N TYR A 194 4.53 -6.19 -11.64
CA TYR A 194 4.06 -6.11 -10.26
C TYR A 194 4.53 -7.31 -9.41
N GLY A 195 5.23 -6.99 -8.31
CA GLY A 195 5.78 -7.97 -7.36
C GLY A 195 7.22 -8.38 -7.64
N ILE A 196 7.84 -7.86 -8.70
CA ILE A 196 9.29 -7.95 -8.93
C ILE A 196 9.87 -6.58 -8.59
N GLY A 197 10.64 -6.52 -7.50
CA GLY A 197 11.45 -5.33 -7.19
C GLY A 197 12.87 -5.50 -7.72
N PHE A 198 13.65 -4.41 -7.67
CA PHE A 198 15.06 -4.39 -8.08
C PHE A 198 15.86 -5.58 -7.55
N ARG A 199 15.73 -5.94 -6.27
CA ARG A 199 16.48 -7.05 -5.67
C ARG A 199 16.23 -8.39 -6.37
N ARG A 200 14.98 -8.66 -6.73
CA ARG A 200 14.59 -9.90 -7.40
C ARG A 200 15.00 -9.88 -8.87
N ALA A 201 14.88 -8.73 -9.54
CA ALA A 201 15.41 -8.56 -10.88
C ALA A 201 16.95 -8.73 -10.91
N ASP A 202 17.66 -8.23 -9.88
CA ASP A 202 19.11 -8.39 -9.72
C ASP A 202 19.50 -9.85 -9.42
N GLU A 203 18.67 -10.60 -8.70
CA GLU A 203 18.83 -12.05 -8.53
C GLU A 203 18.67 -12.81 -9.85
N ILE A 204 17.64 -12.48 -10.65
CA ILE A 204 17.43 -13.05 -11.99
C ILE A 204 18.64 -12.74 -12.89
N ALA A 205 19.09 -11.47 -12.92
CA ALA A 205 20.23 -11.04 -13.70
C ALA A 205 21.52 -11.78 -13.32
N ARG A 206 21.75 -11.99 -12.02
CA ARG A 206 22.89 -12.78 -11.51
C ARG A 206 22.82 -14.24 -11.93
N ASN A 207 21.64 -14.87 -11.89
CA ASN A 207 21.46 -16.25 -12.35
C ASN A 207 21.71 -16.39 -13.86
N MET A 208 21.40 -15.34 -14.63
CA MET A 208 21.72 -15.23 -16.06
C MET A 208 23.21 -14.93 -16.36
N GLY A 209 24.03 -14.75 -15.33
CA GLY A 209 25.45 -14.43 -15.49
C GLY A 209 25.74 -12.99 -15.94
N LYS A 210 24.81 -12.05 -15.73
CA LYS A 210 25.05 -10.63 -16.04
C LYS A 210 26.13 -10.05 -15.11
N PRO A 211 27.01 -9.17 -15.62
CA PRO A 211 28.10 -8.63 -14.82
C PRO A 211 27.61 -7.67 -13.74
N ALA A 212 28.32 -7.65 -12.60
CA ALA A 212 27.95 -6.83 -11.43
C ALA A 212 28.17 -5.33 -11.66
N ASP A 213 29.02 -4.96 -12.61
CA ASP A 213 29.31 -3.58 -13.02
C ASP A 213 28.56 -3.17 -14.30
N ALA A 214 27.61 -3.98 -14.76
CA ALA A 214 26.75 -3.64 -15.91
C ALA A 214 26.11 -2.26 -15.72
N ALA A 215 26.21 -1.39 -16.74
CA ALA A 215 25.68 -0.02 -16.67
C ALA A 215 24.15 -0.02 -16.40
N GLU A 216 23.43 -0.99 -16.96
CA GLU A 216 21.99 -1.18 -16.75
C GLU A 216 21.68 -1.53 -15.28
N ARG A 217 22.53 -2.33 -14.63
CA ARG A 217 22.42 -2.65 -13.19
C ARG A 217 22.63 -1.41 -12.34
N LEU A 218 23.70 -0.66 -12.61
CA LEU A 218 24.05 0.54 -11.85
C LEU A 218 22.95 1.60 -11.99
N ARG A 219 22.40 1.77 -13.19
CA ARG A 219 21.28 2.68 -13.47
C ARG A 219 20.01 2.26 -12.73
N ALA A 220 19.62 1.00 -12.83
CA ALA A 220 18.47 0.46 -12.11
C ALA A 220 18.66 0.57 -10.58
N GLY A 221 19.88 0.37 -10.09
CA GLY A 221 20.24 0.53 -8.68
C GLY A 221 20.14 1.97 -8.18
N LEU A 222 20.58 2.96 -8.97
CA LEU A 222 20.42 4.39 -8.66
C LEU A 222 18.93 4.76 -8.57
N ARG A 223 18.14 4.37 -9.56
CA ARG A 223 16.69 4.62 -9.58
C ARG A 223 15.98 3.94 -8.41
N PHE A 224 16.36 2.70 -8.08
CA PHE A 224 15.81 1.98 -6.93
C PHE A 224 16.23 2.62 -5.59
N ALA A 225 17.49 3.02 -5.43
CA ALA A 225 17.96 3.73 -4.25
C ALA A 225 17.17 5.01 -4.02
N LEU A 226 16.93 5.80 -5.07
CA LEU A 226 16.12 7.01 -5.00
C LEU A 226 14.65 6.69 -4.66
N SER A 227 14.06 5.65 -5.27
CA SER A 227 12.70 5.18 -4.96
C SER A 227 12.54 4.75 -3.49
N GLU A 228 13.55 4.08 -2.91
CA GLU A 228 13.54 3.73 -1.49
C GLU A 228 13.60 4.98 -0.60
N MET A 229 14.43 5.98 -0.95
CA MET A 229 14.45 7.28 -0.25
C MET A 229 13.10 8.00 -0.37
N THR A 230 12.41 7.87 -1.51
CA THR A 230 11.03 8.37 -1.65
C THR A 230 10.04 7.67 -0.73
N LYS A 231 10.16 6.35 -0.54
CA LYS A 231 9.35 5.61 0.44
C LYS A 231 9.63 6.01 1.88
N GLU A 232 10.83 6.54 2.17
CA GLU A 232 11.19 7.15 3.46
C GLU A 232 10.63 8.58 3.62
N GLY A 233 10.08 9.15 2.55
CA GLY A 233 9.37 10.42 2.53
C GLY A 233 10.11 11.56 1.81
N HIS A 234 11.28 11.31 1.24
CA HIS A 234 12.05 12.34 0.51
C HIS A 234 11.48 12.56 -0.91
N VAL A 235 11.33 13.81 -1.33
CA VAL A 235 10.92 14.12 -2.73
C VAL A 235 12.13 13.99 -3.68
N PHE A 236 13.32 14.28 -3.17
CA PHE A 236 14.59 14.16 -3.88
C PHE A 236 15.70 13.67 -2.96
N ALA A 237 16.84 13.30 -3.53
CA ALA A 237 18.06 13.01 -2.79
C ALA A 237 19.18 13.99 -3.16
N PRO A 238 19.96 14.50 -2.19
CA PRO A 238 21.22 15.16 -2.47
C PRO A 238 22.15 14.20 -3.21
N ARG A 239 22.85 14.68 -4.24
CA ARG A 239 23.68 13.86 -5.13
C ARG A 239 24.59 12.86 -4.40
N GLY A 240 25.31 13.30 -3.37
CA GLY A 240 26.24 12.46 -2.62
C GLY A 240 25.52 11.38 -1.81
N GLN A 241 24.40 11.71 -1.16
CA GLN A 241 23.61 10.73 -0.41
C GLN A 241 23.02 9.65 -1.32
N LEU A 242 22.60 10.02 -2.54
CA LEU A 242 22.13 9.06 -3.54
C LEU A 242 23.24 8.08 -3.95
N LEU A 243 24.43 8.60 -4.23
CA LEU A 243 25.59 7.78 -4.61
C LEU A 243 25.99 6.83 -3.48
N GLU A 244 26.07 7.31 -2.24
CA GLU A 244 26.37 6.49 -1.07
C GLU A 244 25.33 5.37 -0.87
N ARG A 245 24.04 5.70 -0.98
CA ARG A 245 22.93 4.74 -0.85
C ARG A 245 22.99 3.68 -1.95
N ALA A 246 23.26 4.09 -3.19
CA ALA A 246 23.37 3.19 -4.33
C ALA A 246 24.62 2.30 -4.24
N ALA A 247 25.77 2.83 -3.83
CA ALA A 247 27.00 2.08 -3.61
C ALA A 247 26.80 0.95 -2.59
N GLY A 248 26.19 1.26 -1.44
CA GLY A 248 25.88 0.28 -0.41
C GLY A 248 24.85 -0.77 -0.85
N LEU A 249 23.84 -0.38 -1.63
CA LEU A 249 22.85 -1.30 -2.20
C LEU A 249 23.46 -2.28 -3.22
N LEU A 250 24.32 -1.76 -4.09
CA LEU A 250 24.91 -2.49 -5.21
C LEU A 250 26.15 -3.30 -4.82
N ALA A 251 26.69 -3.05 -3.62
CA ALA A 251 28.01 -3.48 -3.18
C ALA A 251 29.09 -3.10 -4.22
N GLN A 252 29.04 -1.83 -4.66
CA GLN A 252 29.93 -1.27 -5.67
C GLN A 252 30.84 -0.23 -5.03
N ASP A 253 32.15 -0.49 -5.05
CA ASP A 253 33.17 0.38 -4.46
C ASP A 253 33.69 1.43 -5.46
N ASP A 254 33.43 1.24 -6.76
CA ASP A 254 33.78 2.23 -7.80
C ASP A 254 32.75 3.36 -7.86
N GLU A 255 32.99 4.39 -7.04
CA GLU A 255 32.19 5.61 -7.01
C GLU A 255 32.25 6.38 -8.35
N ALA A 256 33.36 6.29 -9.09
CA ALA A 256 33.51 6.98 -10.37
C ALA A 256 32.62 6.36 -11.46
N ALA A 257 32.52 5.03 -11.50
CA ALA A 257 31.58 4.32 -12.38
C ALA A 257 30.12 4.69 -12.06
N LEU A 258 29.74 4.71 -10.78
CA LEU A 258 28.40 5.13 -10.36
C LEU A 258 28.10 6.59 -10.73
N ALA A 259 29.06 7.50 -10.52
CA ALA A 259 28.92 8.90 -10.89
C ALA A 259 28.79 9.11 -12.41
N ALA A 260 29.50 8.31 -13.21
CA ALA A 260 29.39 8.32 -14.67
C ALA A 260 28.00 7.85 -15.12
N VAL A 261 27.51 6.73 -14.57
CA VAL A 261 26.15 6.22 -14.89
C VAL A 261 25.07 7.19 -14.41
N LEU A 262 25.25 7.85 -13.26
CA LEU A 262 24.34 8.92 -12.84
C LEU A 262 24.33 10.07 -13.85
N GLN A 263 25.48 10.46 -14.37
CA GLN A 263 25.57 11.52 -15.38
C GLN A 263 24.84 11.14 -16.68
N GLU A 264 24.98 9.89 -17.13
CA GLU A 264 24.22 9.36 -18.27
C GLU A 264 22.71 9.35 -18.01
N ALA A 265 22.28 8.92 -16.82
CA ALA A 265 20.87 8.90 -16.42
C ALA A 265 20.26 10.32 -16.39
N LEU A 266 21.05 11.33 -16.05
CA LEU A 266 20.64 12.74 -16.13
C LEU A 266 20.53 13.23 -17.58
N GLN A 267 21.40 12.76 -18.48
CA GLN A 267 21.36 13.11 -19.91
C GLN A 267 20.19 12.43 -20.64
N SER A 268 19.82 11.22 -20.26
CA SER A 268 18.66 10.49 -20.81
C SER A 268 17.32 10.92 -20.19
N HIS A 269 17.34 11.81 -19.19
CA HIS A 269 16.17 12.19 -18.39
C HIS A 269 15.52 11.04 -17.60
N ASP A 270 16.25 9.95 -17.37
CA ASP A 270 15.84 8.88 -16.44
C ASP A 270 15.82 9.40 -14.98
N LEU A 271 16.69 10.38 -14.69
CA LEU A 271 16.74 11.16 -13.47
C LEU A 271 16.83 12.66 -13.82
N VAL A 272 16.44 13.52 -12.88
CA VAL A 272 16.47 14.98 -13.08
C VAL A 272 17.34 15.65 -12.02
N CYS A 273 18.21 16.56 -12.43
CA CYS A 273 19.03 17.39 -11.54
C CYS A 273 18.48 18.82 -11.49
N GLU A 274 18.41 19.40 -10.30
CA GLU A 274 17.93 20.77 -10.08
C GLU A 274 18.99 21.59 -9.34
N ASP A 275 19.78 22.36 -10.09
CA ASP A 275 20.93 23.11 -9.54
C ASP A 275 20.52 24.22 -8.56
N GLY A 276 19.30 24.74 -8.71
CA GLY A 276 18.73 25.78 -7.85
C GLY A 276 18.31 25.27 -6.46
N ILE A 277 18.26 23.95 -6.27
CA ILE A 277 17.83 23.32 -5.02
C ILE A 277 19.03 22.57 -4.44
N LYS A 278 19.50 23.03 -3.28
CA LYS A 278 20.68 22.46 -2.61
C LYS A 278 20.41 22.15 -1.16
N VAL A 279 20.93 20.99 -0.72
CA VAL A 279 20.97 20.57 0.68
C VAL A 279 22.42 20.25 1.00
N ASP A 280 22.96 20.85 2.05
CA ASP A 280 24.37 20.72 2.43
C ASP A 280 25.36 20.98 1.28
N GLY A 281 25.03 21.95 0.42
CA GLY A 281 25.82 22.33 -0.75
C GLY A 281 25.71 21.38 -1.95
N GLN A 282 25.01 20.26 -1.82
CA GLN A 282 24.80 19.28 -2.88
C GLN A 282 23.50 19.53 -3.64
N VAL A 283 23.54 19.34 -4.96
CA VAL A 283 22.38 19.48 -5.84
C VAL A 283 21.36 18.36 -5.62
N ALA A 284 20.09 18.70 -5.85
CA ALA A 284 18.97 17.80 -5.73
C ALA A 284 18.82 16.91 -6.98
N ILE A 285 18.73 15.59 -6.76
CA ILE A 285 18.45 14.58 -7.79
C ILE A 285 17.05 14.00 -7.55
N TYR A 286 16.23 14.01 -8.59
CA TYR A 286 14.84 13.60 -8.56
C TYR A 286 14.56 12.43 -9.52
N LEU A 287 13.55 11.65 -9.15
CA LEU A 287 12.76 10.90 -10.11
C LEU A 287 11.89 11.89 -10.93
N PRO A 288 11.79 11.76 -12.26
CA PRO A 288 11.10 12.73 -13.12
C PRO A 288 9.67 13.06 -12.69
N GLU A 289 8.90 12.05 -12.26
CA GLU A 289 7.52 12.21 -11.82
C GLU A 289 7.39 13.07 -10.56
N TRP A 290 8.35 12.97 -9.64
CA TRP A 290 8.37 13.75 -8.40
C TRP A 290 8.82 15.19 -8.64
N GLN A 291 9.79 15.40 -9.53
CA GLN A 291 10.20 16.75 -9.95
C GLN A 291 9.04 17.49 -10.61
N ARG A 292 8.29 16.82 -11.50
CA ARG A 292 7.12 17.40 -12.17
C ARG A 292 6.03 17.73 -11.17
N ALA A 293 5.70 16.80 -10.29
CA ALA A 293 4.68 17.00 -9.26
C ALA A 293 5.01 18.19 -8.35
N GLU A 294 6.27 18.29 -7.90
CA GLU A 294 6.73 19.39 -7.04
C GLU A 294 6.70 20.75 -7.74
N SER A 295 7.20 20.80 -8.98
CA SER A 295 7.26 22.02 -9.78
C SER A 295 5.88 22.56 -10.08
N GLU A 296 4.97 21.68 -10.48
CA GLU A 296 3.60 22.08 -10.80
C GLU A 296 2.81 22.47 -9.54
N ALA A 297 3.00 21.76 -8.42
CA ALA A 297 2.39 22.14 -7.15
C ALA A 297 2.86 23.54 -6.69
N ALA A 298 4.16 23.83 -6.81
CA ALA A 298 4.71 25.16 -6.50
C ALA A 298 4.09 26.25 -7.37
N ARG A 299 4.07 26.05 -8.70
CA ARG A 299 3.49 27.00 -9.67
C ARG A 299 2.01 27.27 -9.38
N ARG A 300 1.20 26.21 -9.23
CA ARG A 300 -0.25 26.34 -8.99
C ARG A 300 -0.57 26.98 -7.65
N LEU A 301 0.22 26.74 -6.60
CA LEU A 301 0.07 27.46 -5.33
C LEU A 301 0.36 28.96 -5.49
N GLY A 302 1.41 29.31 -6.24
CA GLY A 302 1.74 30.70 -6.55
C GLY A 302 0.63 31.39 -7.35
N GLU A 303 0.07 30.71 -8.35
CA GLU A 303 -1.08 31.19 -9.12
C GLU A 303 -2.33 31.37 -8.24
N LEU A 304 -2.72 30.34 -7.49
CA LEU A 304 -3.86 30.39 -6.58
C LEU A 304 -3.76 31.56 -5.59
N ALA A 305 -2.57 31.80 -5.03
CA ALA A 305 -2.36 32.88 -4.07
C ALA A 305 -2.48 34.29 -4.69
N ARG A 306 -2.21 34.44 -5.99
CA ARG A 306 -2.23 35.73 -6.71
C ARG A 306 -3.57 36.02 -7.40
N THR A 307 -4.32 34.99 -7.78
CA THR A 307 -5.57 35.16 -8.52
C THR A 307 -6.66 35.82 -7.67
N PRO A 308 -7.27 36.93 -8.14
CA PRO A 308 -8.40 37.55 -7.43
C PRO A 308 -9.57 36.57 -7.23
N SER A 309 -10.25 36.66 -6.08
CA SER A 309 -11.44 35.84 -5.83
C SER A 309 -12.68 36.71 -5.59
N PRO A 310 -13.84 36.36 -6.21
CA PRO A 310 -15.14 36.93 -5.84
C PRO A 310 -15.49 36.70 -4.37
N LEU A 311 -15.01 35.61 -3.76
CA LEU A 311 -15.25 35.31 -2.35
C LEU A 311 -14.56 36.32 -1.43
N SER A 312 -13.30 36.67 -1.69
CA SER A 312 -12.59 37.74 -0.95
C SER A 312 -13.34 39.08 -1.02
N GLN A 313 -13.90 39.42 -2.19
CA GLN A 313 -14.65 40.66 -2.36
C GLN A 313 -15.96 40.67 -1.55
N ARG A 314 -16.68 39.54 -1.53
CA ARG A 314 -17.88 39.36 -0.69
C ARG A 314 -17.51 39.43 0.79
N ALA A 315 -16.43 38.78 1.20
CA ALA A 315 -15.95 38.76 2.59
C ALA A 315 -15.53 40.15 3.10
N ALA A 316 -14.97 41.00 2.23
CA ALA A 316 -14.62 42.37 2.58
C ALA A 316 -15.83 43.25 2.91
N ARG A 317 -17.02 42.91 2.40
CA ARG A 317 -18.28 43.62 2.67
C ARG A 317 -19.09 43.01 3.82
N LEU A 318 -18.60 41.93 4.41
CA LEU A 318 -19.30 41.19 5.46
C LEU A 318 -19.18 41.92 6.81
N ASP A 319 -20.32 42.13 7.47
CA ASP A 319 -20.33 42.69 8.82
C ASP A 319 -20.03 41.59 9.86
N TRP A 320 -18.74 41.42 10.15
CA TRP A 320 -18.25 40.46 11.14
C TRP A 320 -18.79 40.73 12.55
N SER A 321 -19.14 41.98 12.88
CA SER A 321 -19.68 42.31 14.21
C SER A 321 -21.07 41.72 14.45
N ARG A 322 -21.83 41.51 13.37
CA ARG A 322 -23.14 40.83 13.41
C ARG A 322 -23.02 39.33 13.25
N LEU A 323 -22.12 38.86 12.38
CA LEU A 323 -21.97 37.44 12.10
C LEU A 323 -21.38 36.65 13.28
N LEU A 324 -20.33 37.16 13.93
CA LEU A 324 -19.65 36.41 15.00
C LEU A 324 -20.57 36.05 16.18
N PRO A 325 -21.41 36.98 16.70
CA PRO A 325 -22.41 36.62 17.70
C PRO A 325 -23.44 35.59 17.20
N ALA A 326 -23.85 35.67 15.94
CA ALA A 326 -24.81 34.71 15.36
C ALA A 326 -24.21 33.30 15.19
N LEU A 327 -22.89 33.18 15.06
CA LEU A 327 -22.17 31.90 15.02
C LEU A 327 -21.91 31.30 16.41
N THR A 328 -22.22 32.05 17.47
CA THR A 328 -22.08 31.59 18.86
C THR A 328 -23.28 30.70 19.19
N THR A 329 -23.05 29.40 19.39
CA THR A 329 -24.11 28.45 19.76
C THR A 329 -24.02 28.08 21.23
N LYS A 330 -25.12 27.56 21.80
CA LYS A 330 -25.12 26.98 23.16
C LYS A 330 -24.06 25.89 23.35
N ASP A 331 -23.68 25.19 22.27
CA ASP A 331 -22.76 24.05 22.31
C ASP A 331 -21.28 24.44 22.13
N ASN A 332 -20.97 25.61 21.56
CA ASN A 332 -19.59 26.02 21.23
C ASN A 332 -19.03 27.16 22.09
N GLY A 333 -19.88 27.90 22.82
CA GLY A 333 -19.47 29.12 23.51
C GLY A 333 -19.01 30.22 22.56
N GLU A 334 -18.53 31.35 23.11
CA GLU A 334 -17.93 32.43 22.31
C GLU A 334 -16.63 31.97 21.67
N LEU A 335 -16.49 32.19 20.36
CA LEU A 335 -15.26 31.88 19.62
C LEU A 335 -14.10 32.75 20.13
N THR A 336 -12.93 32.17 20.39
CA THR A 336 -11.75 32.95 20.79
C THR A 336 -11.24 33.82 19.64
N ALA A 337 -10.42 34.82 19.96
CA ALA A 337 -9.78 35.68 18.96
C ALA A 337 -9.02 34.90 17.88
N GLU A 338 -8.36 33.79 18.24
CA GLU A 338 -7.67 32.90 17.30
C GLU A 338 -8.66 32.24 16.33
N GLN A 339 -9.78 31.71 16.85
CA GLN A 339 -10.81 31.08 16.03
C GLN A 339 -11.49 32.09 15.11
N GLN A 340 -11.86 33.27 15.63
CA GLN A 340 -12.38 34.37 14.82
C GLN A 340 -11.40 34.80 13.73
N GLY A 341 -10.10 34.81 14.04
CA GLY A 341 -9.02 35.04 13.09
C GLY A 341 -9.01 34.02 11.95
N ALA A 342 -9.23 32.73 12.25
CA ALA A 342 -9.30 31.67 11.24
C ALA A 342 -10.49 31.83 10.29
N LEU A 343 -11.66 32.23 10.81
CA LEU A 343 -12.86 32.51 10.02
C LEU A 343 -12.58 33.64 9.02
N ARG A 344 -12.07 34.77 9.53
CA ARG A 344 -11.70 35.92 8.68
C ARG A 344 -10.64 35.56 7.66
N ALA A 345 -9.63 34.81 8.08
CA ALA A 345 -8.53 34.40 7.20
C ALA A 345 -9.03 33.59 6.02
N THR A 346 -9.86 32.57 6.29
CA THR A 346 -10.39 31.67 5.26
C THR A 346 -11.27 32.39 4.25
N CYS A 347 -12.11 33.31 4.70
CA CYS A 347 -12.99 34.07 3.81
C CYS A 347 -12.25 35.16 3.02
N ALA A 348 -11.16 35.73 3.55
CA ALA A 348 -10.45 36.85 2.93
C ALA A 348 -9.27 36.42 2.05
N HIS A 349 -8.59 35.32 2.39
CA HIS A 349 -7.37 34.89 1.72
C HIS A 349 -7.56 33.59 0.93
N LYS A 350 -6.96 33.57 -0.26
CA LYS A 350 -6.95 32.44 -1.21
C LYS A 350 -6.40 31.15 -0.63
N LEU A 351 -5.38 31.26 0.20
CA LEU A 351 -4.72 30.14 0.84
C LEU A 351 -4.64 30.41 2.34
N SER A 352 -5.26 29.55 3.12
CA SER A 352 -5.27 29.63 4.58
C SER A 352 -4.90 28.29 5.19
N VAL A 353 -4.23 28.33 6.33
CA VAL A 353 -3.90 27.14 7.12
C VAL A 353 -4.45 27.31 8.52
N LEU A 354 -5.21 26.33 8.99
CA LEU A 354 -5.64 26.22 10.38
C LEU A 354 -4.89 25.06 11.03
N THR A 355 -4.04 25.38 12.01
CA THR A 355 -3.29 24.36 12.75
C THR A 355 -3.45 24.50 14.25
N GLY A 356 -3.30 23.40 14.97
CA GLY A 356 -3.40 23.35 16.41
C GLY A 356 -3.38 21.91 16.91
N GLY A 357 -3.03 21.73 18.18
CA GLY A 357 -3.01 20.42 18.83
C GLY A 357 -4.40 19.81 19.07
N PRO A 358 -4.49 18.65 19.73
CA PRO A 358 -5.76 18.12 20.22
C PRO A 358 -6.41 19.10 21.22
N GLY A 359 -7.75 19.15 21.25
CA GLY A 359 -8.48 19.94 22.25
C GLY A 359 -8.48 21.47 22.06
N THR A 360 -7.82 21.99 21.02
CA THR A 360 -7.75 23.44 20.72
C THR A 360 -8.99 23.99 20.01
N GLY A 361 -10.03 23.17 19.83
CA GLY A 361 -11.29 23.58 19.20
C GLY A 361 -11.25 23.66 17.67
N LYS A 362 -10.31 22.99 16.98
CA LYS A 362 -10.24 22.95 15.50
C LYS A 362 -11.59 22.66 14.85
N THR A 363 -12.30 21.63 15.33
CA THR A 363 -13.62 21.24 14.82
C THR A 363 -14.66 22.34 15.00
N THR A 364 -14.68 23.01 16.15
CA THR A 364 -15.57 24.16 16.41
C THR A 364 -15.27 25.32 15.47
N THR A 365 -13.98 25.65 15.29
CA THR A 365 -13.53 26.66 14.33
C THR A 365 -13.99 26.30 12.91
N LEU A 366 -13.87 25.03 12.52
CA LEU A 366 -14.26 24.55 11.21
C LEU A 366 -15.77 24.74 10.94
N LYS A 367 -16.63 24.43 11.92
CA LYS A 367 -18.07 24.71 11.81
C LYS A 367 -18.33 26.20 11.61
N GLY A 368 -17.62 27.06 12.34
CA GLY A 368 -17.71 28.51 12.19
C GLY A 368 -17.27 29.00 10.81
N VAL A 369 -16.19 28.44 10.26
CA VAL A 369 -15.71 28.71 8.90
C VAL A 369 -16.77 28.33 7.86
N ILE A 370 -17.31 27.11 7.95
CA ILE A 370 -18.33 26.61 7.01
C ILE A 370 -19.56 27.53 7.04
N ALA A 371 -20.06 27.86 8.23
CA ALA A 371 -21.21 28.75 8.37
C ALA A 371 -20.95 30.16 7.84
N ALA A 372 -19.73 30.69 7.99
CA ALA A 372 -19.35 31.98 7.42
C ALA A 372 -19.32 31.93 5.88
N LEU A 373 -18.77 30.86 5.29
CA LEU A 373 -18.75 30.65 3.84
C LEU A 373 -20.17 30.48 3.26
N GLU A 374 -21.04 29.77 3.96
CA GLU A 374 -22.46 29.62 3.57
C GLU A 374 -23.22 30.95 3.64
N THR A 375 -22.93 31.79 4.64
CA THR A 375 -23.49 33.16 4.73
C THR A 375 -23.05 34.01 3.54
N LEU A 376 -21.84 33.79 3.04
CA LEU A 376 -21.32 34.42 1.83
C LEU A 376 -21.89 33.81 0.54
N LYS A 377 -22.73 32.76 0.63
CA LYS A 377 -23.26 31.97 -0.49
C LYS A 377 -22.15 31.34 -1.33
N ALA A 378 -21.10 30.85 -0.67
CA ALA A 378 -20.03 30.11 -1.33
C ALA A 378 -20.44 28.65 -1.57
N SER A 379 -20.09 28.07 -2.72
CA SER A 379 -20.10 26.62 -2.90
C SER A 379 -18.87 26.01 -2.21
N VAL A 380 -19.09 25.14 -1.21
CA VAL A 380 -18.03 24.59 -0.36
C VAL A 380 -17.96 23.08 -0.52
N ALA A 381 -16.77 22.54 -0.76
CA ALA A 381 -16.50 21.12 -0.65
C ALA A 381 -15.63 20.81 0.57
N LEU A 382 -15.93 19.71 1.26
CA LEU A 382 -15.21 19.22 2.42
C LEU A 382 -14.55 17.88 2.08
N CYS A 383 -13.24 17.75 2.30
CA CYS A 383 -12.57 16.49 2.10
C CYS A 383 -11.47 16.20 3.12
N SER A 384 -11.01 14.95 3.12
CA SER A 384 -9.88 14.50 3.93
C SER A 384 -9.10 13.38 3.20
N PRO A 385 -7.83 13.11 3.54
CA PRO A 385 -7.05 12.05 2.87
C PRO A 385 -7.59 10.64 3.11
N THR A 386 -8.25 10.38 4.24
CA THR A 386 -8.76 9.05 4.62
C THR A 386 -10.28 9.04 4.75
N GLY A 387 -10.90 7.88 4.48
CA GLY A 387 -12.36 7.70 4.56
C GLY A 387 -12.90 7.98 5.95
N ARG A 388 -12.16 7.59 6.99
CA ARG A 388 -12.51 7.83 8.40
C ARG A 388 -12.54 9.29 8.77
N ALA A 389 -11.49 10.01 8.43
CA ALA A 389 -11.41 11.43 8.72
C ALA A 389 -12.49 12.20 7.94
N ALA A 390 -12.80 11.80 6.70
CA ALA A 390 -13.92 12.34 5.94
C ALA A 390 -15.28 12.08 6.61
N ARG A 391 -15.56 10.85 7.09
CA ARG A 391 -16.81 10.55 7.81
C ARG A 391 -16.94 11.34 9.11
N ARG A 392 -15.86 11.46 9.88
CA ARG A 392 -15.82 12.27 11.09
C ARG A 392 -16.04 13.75 10.78
N LEU A 393 -15.40 14.27 9.74
CA LEU A 393 -15.60 15.62 9.25
C LEU A 393 -17.07 15.85 8.88
N ALA A 394 -17.70 14.88 8.20
CA ALA A 394 -19.11 14.96 7.85
C ALA A 394 -20.02 15.01 9.10
N GLN A 395 -19.81 14.10 10.06
CA GLN A 395 -20.55 14.06 11.32
C GLN A 395 -20.37 15.34 12.14
N ALA A 396 -19.14 15.83 12.24
CA ALA A 396 -18.83 17.00 13.05
C ALA A 396 -19.36 18.29 12.41
N SER A 397 -19.26 18.45 11.09
CA SER A 397 -19.73 19.63 10.37
C SER A 397 -21.23 19.64 10.09
N GLY A 398 -21.89 18.47 10.07
CA GLY A 398 -23.28 18.34 9.62
C GLY A 398 -23.44 18.56 8.11
N ARG A 399 -22.37 18.33 7.34
CA ARG A 399 -22.30 18.49 5.87
C ARG A 399 -21.71 17.24 5.23
N SER A 400 -21.92 17.07 3.93
CA SER A 400 -21.26 16.00 3.19
C SER A 400 -19.75 16.26 3.14
N ALA A 401 -18.97 15.21 3.38
CA ALA A 401 -17.53 15.22 3.19
C ALA A 401 -17.10 13.89 2.57
N SER A 402 -16.03 13.91 1.77
CA SER A 402 -15.53 12.74 1.06
C SER A 402 -14.01 12.63 1.18
N THR A 403 -13.44 11.50 0.76
CA THR A 403 -11.98 11.42 0.58
C THR A 403 -11.55 12.32 -0.57
N ILE A 404 -10.31 12.82 -0.57
CA ILE A 404 -9.74 13.54 -1.73
C ILE A 404 -9.89 12.70 -3.02
N HIS A 405 -9.58 11.40 -2.97
CA HIS A 405 -9.73 10.50 -4.12
C HIS A 405 -11.15 10.49 -4.71
N ARG A 406 -12.16 10.34 -3.85
CA ARG A 406 -13.58 10.39 -4.26
C ARG A 406 -14.01 11.77 -4.75
N LEU A 407 -13.52 12.86 -4.14
CA LEU A 407 -13.80 14.22 -4.61
C LEU A 407 -13.27 14.44 -6.03
N LEU A 408 -12.10 13.87 -6.34
CA LEU A 408 -11.43 14.00 -7.63
C LEU A 408 -11.88 12.95 -8.66
N GLY A 409 -12.84 12.07 -8.34
CA GLY A 409 -13.33 11.03 -9.25
C GLY A 409 -12.27 9.98 -9.61
N TYR A 410 -11.45 9.54 -8.64
CA TYR A 410 -10.40 8.55 -8.89
C TYR A 410 -10.94 7.19 -9.30
N SER A 411 -10.46 6.64 -10.42
CA SER A 411 -10.61 5.25 -10.81
C SER A 411 -9.24 4.59 -11.12
N PRO A 412 -9.05 3.29 -10.85
CA PRO A 412 -7.80 2.60 -11.18
C PRO A 412 -7.48 2.59 -12.69
N ALA A 413 -8.50 2.62 -13.54
CA ALA A 413 -8.34 2.51 -15.00
C ALA A 413 -8.07 3.87 -15.66
N GLU A 414 -8.73 4.95 -15.20
CA GLU A 414 -8.71 6.26 -15.85
C GLU A 414 -7.99 7.34 -15.03
N GLY A 415 -7.58 7.04 -13.80
CA GLY A 415 -6.94 8.00 -12.91
C GLY A 415 -7.93 8.99 -12.30
N PHE A 416 -7.53 10.26 -12.16
CA PHE A 416 -8.38 11.31 -11.59
C PHE A 416 -9.19 12.00 -12.69
N GLU A 417 -10.52 11.93 -12.60
CA GLU A 417 -11.46 12.59 -13.52
C GLU A 417 -11.39 14.13 -13.44
N ARG A 418 -11.21 14.67 -12.23
CA ARG A 418 -11.09 16.11 -11.99
C ARG A 418 -9.64 16.57 -12.12
N ASN A 419 -9.42 17.57 -12.95
CA ASN A 419 -8.09 18.08 -13.31
C ASN A 419 -8.21 19.53 -13.86
N GLU A 420 -7.18 20.05 -14.51
CA GLU A 420 -7.14 21.41 -15.05
C GLU A 420 -8.12 21.66 -16.20
N ASP A 421 -8.46 20.61 -16.97
CA ASP A 421 -9.41 20.70 -18.09
C ASP A 421 -10.86 20.48 -17.59
N ASN A 422 -11.02 19.77 -16.48
CA ASN A 422 -12.29 19.51 -15.80
C ASN A 422 -12.17 19.86 -14.29
N PRO A 423 -12.12 21.16 -13.94
CA PRO A 423 -11.91 21.58 -12.56
C PRO A 423 -13.13 21.31 -11.67
N LEU A 424 -12.92 21.41 -10.35
CA LEU A 424 -13.99 21.33 -9.37
C LEU A 424 -14.89 22.56 -9.44
N GLU A 425 -16.20 22.38 -9.37
CA GLU A 425 -17.19 23.47 -9.37
C GLU A 425 -17.43 24.00 -7.95
N LEU A 426 -16.46 24.74 -7.41
CA LEU A 426 -16.52 25.26 -6.04
C LEU A 426 -15.89 26.66 -5.88
N ASP A 427 -16.34 27.38 -4.85
CA ASP A 427 -15.75 28.64 -4.40
C ASP A 427 -14.69 28.42 -3.31
N ALA A 428 -14.85 27.38 -2.47
CA ALA A 428 -13.93 27.07 -1.38
C ALA A 428 -13.78 25.55 -1.15
N LEU A 429 -12.55 25.11 -1.01
CA LEU A 429 -12.20 23.74 -0.65
C LEU A 429 -11.59 23.72 0.76
N ILE A 430 -12.13 22.86 1.62
CA ILE A 430 -11.64 22.63 2.97
C ILE A 430 -11.11 21.21 3.06
N VAL A 431 -9.82 21.08 3.41
CA VAL A 431 -9.14 19.79 3.55
C VAL A 431 -8.76 19.57 5.01
N ASP A 432 -9.40 18.61 5.68
CA ASP A 432 -9.08 18.22 7.05
C ASP A 432 -8.04 17.09 7.11
N GLU A 433 -7.30 17.02 8.20
CA GLU A 433 -6.13 16.14 8.40
C GLU A 433 -5.07 16.30 7.29
N ALA A 434 -4.79 17.55 6.92
CA ALA A 434 -3.84 17.90 5.87
C ALA A 434 -2.38 17.47 6.14
N SER A 435 -2.04 17.10 7.38
CA SER A 435 -0.74 16.50 7.73
C SER A 435 -0.50 15.14 7.08
N MET A 436 -1.57 14.44 6.65
CA MET A 436 -1.47 13.15 5.97
C MET A 436 -1.30 13.26 4.45
N ILE A 437 -1.38 14.47 3.87
CA ILE A 437 -1.30 14.67 2.42
C ILE A 437 0.16 14.60 1.97
N ASP A 438 0.46 13.70 1.04
CA ASP A 438 1.74 13.67 0.33
C ASP A 438 1.75 14.60 -0.90
N LEU A 439 2.93 14.80 -1.47
CA LEU A 439 3.11 15.73 -2.58
C LEU A 439 2.32 15.33 -3.83
N GLN A 440 2.18 14.03 -4.14
CA GLN A 440 1.44 13.58 -5.32
C GLN A 440 -0.05 13.88 -5.19
N LEU A 441 -0.67 13.48 -4.08
CA LEU A 441 -2.09 13.75 -3.85
C LEU A 441 -2.38 15.25 -3.82
N PHE A 442 -1.46 16.03 -3.24
CA PHE A 442 -1.57 17.49 -3.25
C PHE A 442 -1.45 18.09 -4.64
N HIS A 443 -0.51 17.60 -5.46
CA HIS A 443 -0.35 17.99 -6.85
C HIS A 443 -1.66 17.77 -7.64
N TYR A 444 -2.27 16.60 -7.55
CA TYR A 444 -3.54 16.32 -8.22
C TYR A 444 -4.69 17.18 -7.68
N LEU A 445 -4.73 17.43 -6.36
CA LEU A 445 -5.71 18.33 -5.76
C LEU A 445 -5.62 19.76 -6.31
N LEU A 446 -4.40 20.29 -6.46
CA LEU A 446 -4.18 21.62 -7.01
C LEU A 446 -4.49 21.70 -8.50
N ARG A 447 -4.27 20.61 -9.26
CA ARG A 447 -4.65 20.53 -10.68
C ARG A 447 -6.16 20.70 -10.87
N ALA A 448 -6.94 20.08 -10.00
CA ALA A 448 -8.40 20.13 -10.03
C ALA A 448 -9.01 21.40 -9.43
N LEU A 449 -8.22 22.25 -8.75
CA LEU A 449 -8.74 23.42 -8.05
C LEU A 449 -8.85 24.62 -9.00
N PRO A 450 -10.01 25.29 -9.10
CA PRO A 450 -10.12 26.53 -9.86
C PRO A 450 -9.18 27.61 -9.34
N PRO A 451 -8.54 28.42 -10.21
CA PRO A 451 -7.69 29.53 -9.79
C PRO A 451 -8.40 30.54 -8.87
N GLU A 452 -9.71 30.72 -9.00
CA GLU A 452 -10.55 31.65 -8.24
C GLU A 452 -11.04 31.09 -6.88
N ALA A 453 -10.87 29.79 -6.64
CA ALA A 453 -11.29 29.13 -5.40
C ALA A 453 -10.40 29.47 -4.20
N HIS A 454 -10.92 29.32 -2.99
CA HIS A 454 -10.15 29.39 -1.75
C HIS A 454 -9.77 27.97 -1.29
N LEU A 455 -8.56 27.82 -0.74
CA LEU A 455 -8.08 26.57 -0.15
C LEU A 455 -7.79 26.78 1.35
N LEU A 456 -8.49 26.02 2.19
CA LEU A 456 -8.20 25.90 3.61
C LEU A 456 -7.62 24.51 3.91
N LEU A 457 -6.37 24.48 4.39
CA LEU A 457 -5.76 23.27 4.93
C LEU A 457 -5.89 23.26 6.45
N VAL A 458 -6.50 22.21 7.00
CA VAL A 458 -6.67 22.00 8.43
C VAL A 458 -5.86 20.80 8.85
N GLY A 459 -4.99 20.94 9.85
CA GLY A 459 -4.17 19.82 10.30
C GLY A 459 -3.25 20.16 11.46
N ASP A 460 -2.71 19.14 12.11
CA ASP A 460 -1.75 19.29 13.20
C ASP A 460 -0.32 19.05 12.67
N VAL A 461 0.50 20.10 12.66
CA VAL A 461 1.89 20.04 12.15
C VAL A 461 2.80 19.16 13.00
N ASP A 462 2.41 18.89 14.25
CA ASP A 462 3.18 18.12 15.22
C ASP A 462 2.86 16.62 15.18
N GLN A 463 1.82 16.23 14.45
CA GLN A 463 1.55 14.82 14.15
C GLN A 463 2.57 14.25 13.14
N LEU A 464 2.57 12.92 13.02
CA LEU A 464 3.28 12.20 11.98
C LEU A 464 2.95 12.81 10.59
N PRO A 465 3.98 13.00 9.74
CA PRO A 465 3.77 13.45 8.37
C PRO A 465 3.07 12.37 7.53
N SER A 466 2.77 12.69 6.28
CA SER A 466 2.21 11.76 5.30
C SER A 466 3.07 10.50 5.13
N VAL A 467 2.48 9.38 4.76
CA VAL A 467 3.25 8.16 4.46
C VAL A 467 4.05 8.31 3.17
N GLY A 468 3.48 8.96 2.15
CA GLY A 468 4.17 9.29 0.90
C GLY A 468 5.19 10.42 1.04
N ALA A 469 5.90 10.72 -0.05
CA ALA A 469 6.95 11.74 -0.05
C ALA A 469 6.42 13.18 0.06
N GLY A 470 7.25 14.03 0.65
CA GLY A 470 6.98 15.45 0.88
C GLY A 470 6.42 15.76 2.27
N ASN A 471 6.36 17.06 2.58
CA ASN A 471 5.83 17.57 3.85
C ASN A 471 4.91 18.76 3.61
N VAL A 472 3.88 18.54 2.80
CA VAL A 472 3.03 19.58 2.20
C VAL A 472 2.56 20.61 3.21
N LEU A 473 1.93 20.18 4.32
CA LEU A 473 1.39 21.13 5.30
C LEU A 473 2.48 22.03 5.91
N ARG A 474 3.65 21.46 6.21
CA ARG A 474 4.77 22.25 6.76
C ARG A 474 5.39 23.16 5.71
N ASP A 475 5.55 22.68 4.49
CA ASP A 475 6.13 23.44 3.39
C ASP A 475 5.23 24.64 3.01
N VAL A 476 3.91 24.45 2.99
CA VAL A 476 2.93 25.51 2.76
C VAL A 476 2.96 26.57 3.88
N ILE A 477 3.20 26.16 5.13
CA ILE A 477 3.39 27.09 6.25
C ILE A 477 4.72 27.84 6.10
N ALA A 478 5.79 27.14 5.75
CA ALA A 478 7.15 27.69 5.68
C ALA A 478 7.36 28.63 4.46
N CYS A 479 6.67 28.40 3.35
CA CYS A 479 6.80 29.22 2.15
C CYS A 479 6.21 30.63 2.28
N GLY A 480 5.38 30.87 3.31
CA GLY A 480 4.81 32.19 3.61
C GLY A 480 3.80 32.69 2.57
N LEU A 481 3.20 31.80 1.76
CA LEU A 481 2.06 32.13 0.91
C LEU A 481 0.74 32.11 1.69
N ALA A 482 0.58 31.17 2.61
CA ALA A 482 -0.67 30.93 3.31
C ALA A 482 -0.86 31.88 4.51
N ARG A 483 -2.11 32.29 4.78
CA ARG A 483 -2.48 32.89 6.06
C ARG A 483 -2.61 31.80 7.12
N VAL A 484 -1.60 31.68 7.99
CA VAL A 484 -1.57 30.65 9.03
C VAL A 484 -2.23 31.15 10.31
N THR A 485 -3.22 30.41 10.80
CA THR A 485 -3.83 30.59 12.12
C THR A 485 -3.49 29.40 13.00
N ARG A 486 -2.82 29.66 14.13
CA ARG A 486 -2.45 28.64 15.11
C ARG A 486 -3.39 28.73 16.31
N LEU A 487 -4.15 27.68 16.58
CA LEU A 487 -4.97 27.57 17.79
C LEU A 487 -4.10 27.06 18.93
N SER A 488 -3.91 27.89 19.95
CA SER A 488 -3.13 27.59 21.15
C SER A 488 -4.01 27.43 22.39
N PHE A 489 -5.20 28.06 22.38
CA PHE A 489 -6.13 27.99 23.50
C PHE A 489 -6.88 26.64 23.56
N ILE A 490 -6.96 26.05 24.75
CA ILE A 490 -7.54 24.71 24.97
C ILE A 490 -8.91 24.88 25.61
N PHE A 491 -9.96 24.36 24.96
CA PHE A 491 -11.36 24.61 25.33
C PHE A 491 -12.01 23.54 26.20
N ARG A 492 -11.36 22.39 26.43
CA ARG A 492 -11.96 21.33 27.26
C ARG A 492 -12.15 21.81 28.69
N GLN A 493 -13.23 21.36 29.32
CA GLN A 493 -13.53 21.56 30.75
C GLN A 493 -12.46 20.97 31.70
N ASP A 494 -11.49 20.21 31.16
CA ASP A 494 -10.36 19.64 31.89
C ASP A 494 -9.06 20.39 31.57
N ALA A 495 -8.86 21.58 32.14
CA ALA A 495 -7.51 22.13 32.27
C ALA A 495 -6.54 21.18 33.02
N ASP A 496 -7.10 20.16 33.70
CA ASP A 496 -6.41 19.06 34.38
C ASP A 496 -6.30 17.75 33.54
N SER A 497 -6.67 17.73 32.24
CA SER A 497 -6.49 16.53 31.40
C SER A 497 -5.00 16.18 31.27
N GLY A 498 -4.63 15.01 31.77
CA GLY A 498 -3.31 14.43 31.68
C GLY A 498 -2.92 14.12 30.23
N ILE A 499 -3.86 13.74 29.36
CA ILE A 499 -3.58 13.49 27.94
C ILE A 499 -3.11 14.77 27.25
N VAL A 500 -3.86 15.87 27.39
CA VAL A 500 -3.56 17.13 26.68
C VAL A 500 -2.29 17.77 27.24
N SER A 501 -2.17 17.88 28.56
CA SER A 501 -0.97 18.43 29.21
C SER A 501 0.28 17.62 28.85
N ASN A 502 0.22 16.29 28.85
CA ASN A 502 1.35 15.45 28.45
C ASN A 502 1.64 15.53 26.95
N ALA A 503 0.63 15.68 26.09
CA ALA A 503 0.86 15.89 24.66
C ALA A 503 1.68 17.17 24.39
N HIS A 504 1.38 18.26 25.09
CA HIS A 504 2.18 19.49 25.01
C HIS A 504 3.61 19.29 25.52
N ARG A 505 3.79 18.62 26.66
CA ARG A 505 5.12 18.32 27.21
C ARG A 505 5.93 17.48 26.22
N ILE A 506 5.32 16.43 25.66
CA ILE A 506 5.96 15.56 24.67
C ILE A 506 6.37 16.35 23.44
N ASN A 507 5.48 17.19 22.90
CA ASN A 507 5.78 18.04 21.75
C ASN A 507 6.96 19.00 22.02
N GLN A 508 7.03 19.55 23.23
CA GLN A 508 8.14 20.40 23.70
C GLN A 508 9.42 19.61 24.05
N GLY A 509 9.42 18.28 23.91
CA GLY A 509 10.56 17.42 24.26
C GLY A 509 10.74 17.21 25.77
N GLN A 510 9.75 17.56 26.57
CA GLN A 510 9.74 17.38 28.02
C GLN A 510 9.12 16.02 28.39
N MET A 511 9.66 15.39 29.43
CA MET A 511 9.09 14.14 29.94
C MET A 511 7.63 14.35 30.38
N PRO A 512 6.67 13.48 30.01
CA PRO A 512 5.31 13.54 30.53
C PRO A 512 5.25 13.29 32.05
N GLN A 513 4.14 13.68 32.69
CA GLN A 513 3.87 13.40 34.10
C GLN A 513 3.43 11.95 34.21
N LEU A 514 4.25 11.13 34.86
CA LEU A 514 4.10 9.67 34.96
C LEU A 514 3.87 9.21 36.40
N ASP A 515 3.28 10.06 37.24
CA ASP A 515 3.18 9.79 38.68
C ASP A 515 1.96 8.92 39.04
N ASN A 516 0.98 8.76 38.13
CA ASN A 516 -0.27 8.01 38.34
C ASN A 516 -1.06 8.43 39.59
N ARG A 517 -0.76 9.60 40.18
CA ARG A 517 -1.24 10.00 41.52
C ARG A 517 -2.66 10.53 41.53
N ARG A 518 -3.18 10.97 40.36
CA ARG A 518 -4.54 11.48 40.21
C ARG A 518 -5.43 10.45 39.51
N ALA A 519 -6.72 10.45 39.83
CA ALA A 519 -7.74 9.82 38.98
C ALA A 519 -7.82 10.61 37.67
N GLY A 520 -6.85 10.38 36.79
CA GLY A 520 -6.70 11.06 35.52
C GLY A 520 -7.03 10.16 34.33
N ASP A 521 -6.67 10.66 33.16
CA ASP A 521 -6.85 10.06 31.85
C ASP A 521 -5.53 9.61 31.21
N PHE A 522 -4.40 9.72 31.91
CA PHE A 522 -3.07 9.34 31.41
C PHE A 522 -2.29 8.55 32.47
N PHE A 523 -1.92 7.31 32.13
CA PHE A 523 -1.22 6.41 33.04
C PHE A 523 0.03 5.80 32.41
N PHE A 524 1.03 5.55 33.25
CA PHE A 524 2.24 4.82 32.88
C PHE A 524 2.38 3.56 33.73
N LEU A 525 2.57 2.42 33.09
CA LEU A 525 2.83 1.15 33.76
C LEU A 525 4.28 0.76 33.47
N GLU A 526 5.13 0.77 34.50
CA GLU A 526 6.51 0.35 34.34
C GLU A 526 6.59 -1.17 34.14
N THR A 527 7.09 -1.61 32.99
CA THR A 527 7.21 -3.03 32.62
C THR A 527 8.38 -3.26 31.67
N ASP A 528 8.77 -4.52 31.52
CA ASP A 528 9.90 -4.99 30.71
C ASP A 528 9.42 -5.76 29.48
N ALA A 529 10.36 -6.16 28.62
CA ALA A 529 10.03 -6.83 27.36
C ALA A 529 9.38 -8.21 27.53
N GLU A 530 9.61 -8.87 28.67
CA GLU A 530 9.07 -10.22 28.93
C GLU A 530 7.61 -10.15 29.40
N ARG A 531 7.25 -9.12 30.18
CA ARG A 531 5.90 -8.99 30.78
C ARG A 531 4.97 -8.05 30.05
N VAL A 532 5.48 -7.18 29.18
CA VAL A 532 4.68 -6.14 28.49
C VAL A 532 3.46 -6.70 27.75
N VAL A 533 3.58 -7.86 27.10
CA VAL A 533 2.47 -8.45 26.32
C VAL A 533 1.36 -8.87 27.27
N ASP A 534 1.69 -9.59 28.34
CA ASP A 534 0.73 -10.01 29.36
C ASP A 534 0.10 -8.81 30.08
N ASP A 535 0.88 -7.77 30.37
CA ASP A 535 0.38 -6.53 30.95
C ASP A 535 -0.59 -5.82 30.02
N VAL A 536 -0.28 -5.71 28.72
CA VAL A 536 -1.18 -5.14 27.71
C VAL A 536 -2.47 -5.96 27.62
N VAL A 537 -2.38 -7.29 27.54
CA VAL A 537 -3.54 -8.18 27.50
C VAL A 537 -4.40 -8.01 28.76
N GLY A 538 -3.79 -7.98 29.95
CA GLY A 538 -4.48 -7.78 31.22
C GLY A 538 -5.15 -6.40 31.34
N LEU A 539 -4.50 -5.36 30.80
CA LEU A 539 -5.07 -4.01 30.71
C LEU A 539 -6.33 -4.00 29.83
N VAL A 540 -6.22 -4.50 28.59
CA VAL A 540 -7.29 -4.49 27.60
C VAL A 540 -8.45 -5.40 28.02
N ARG A 541 -8.18 -6.65 28.42
CA ARG A 541 -9.21 -7.64 28.72
C ARG A 541 -9.93 -7.39 30.05
N THR A 542 -9.26 -6.84 31.05
CA THR A 542 -9.78 -6.86 32.43
C THR A 542 -9.68 -5.53 33.17
N ARG A 543 -8.48 -4.95 33.31
CA ARG A 543 -8.29 -3.79 34.21
C ARG A 543 -9.05 -2.55 33.71
N LEU A 544 -8.94 -2.24 32.42
CA LEU A 544 -9.58 -1.06 31.84
C LEU A 544 -11.10 -1.22 31.71
N PRO A 545 -11.65 -2.34 31.18
CA PRO A 545 -13.09 -2.57 31.18
C PRO A 545 -13.72 -2.48 32.57
N ARG A 546 -13.13 -3.13 33.58
CA ARG A 546 -13.69 -3.13 34.95
C ARG A 546 -13.67 -1.77 35.61
N ARG A 547 -12.62 -0.97 35.40
CA ARG A 547 -12.45 0.32 36.08
C ARG A 547 -13.21 1.46 35.39
N TYR A 548 -13.29 1.44 34.06
CA TYR A 548 -13.82 2.55 33.27
C TYR A 548 -15.09 2.21 32.47
N GLY A 549 -15.57 0.96 32.54
CA GLY A 549 -16.77 0.52 31.85
C GLY A 549 -16.63 0.48 30.32
N LEU A 550 -15.41 0.23 29.83
CA LEU A 550 -15.10 0.22 28.40
C LEU A 550 -15.30 -1.17 27.78
N ASP A 551 -15.83 -1.23 26.56
CA ASP A 551 -15.86 -2.45 25.75
C ASP A 551 -14.44 -2.79 25.26
N PRO A 552 -13.87 -3.95 25.67
CA PRO A 552 -12.51 -4.35 25.29
C PRO A 552 -12.33 -4.57 23.78
N LEU A 553 -13.40 -4.89 23.04
CA LEU A 553 -13.34 -5.18 21.61
C LEU A 553 -13.43 -3.90 20.77
N ARG A 554 -14.28 -2.96 21.20
CA ARG A 554 -14.68 -1.79 20.41
C ARG A 554 -14.03 -0.49 20.85
N GLU A 555 -13.83 -0.29 22.15
CA GLU A 555 -13.48 1.02 22.72
C GLU A 555 -12.00 1.15 23.12
N ILE A 556 -11.28 0.03 23.22
CA ILE A 556 -9.85 0.00 23.55
C ILE A 556 -9.05 -0.35 22.28
N GLN A 557 -8.10 0.51 21.91
CA GLN A 557 -7.19 0.24 20.81
C GLN A 557 -5.75 0.14 21.30
N VAL A 558 -5.07 -0.95 20.94
CA VAL A 558 -3.63 -1.08 21.15
C VAL A 558 -2.90 -0.50 19.95
N ILE A 559 -1.93 0.39 20.20
CA ILE A 559 -1.11 1.04 19.17
C ILE A 559 0.36 0.78 19.48
N ALA A 560 1.09 0.14 18.58
CA ALA A 560 2.51 -0.17 18.76
C ALA A 560 3.38 0.42 17.63
N PRO A 561 4.64 0.78 17.91
CA PRO A 561 5.50 1.45 16.93
C PRO A 561 6.09 0.50 15.88
N MET A 562 6.22 -0.79 16.17
CA MET A 562 6.92 -1.77 15.31
C MET A 562 6.09 -3.03 15.07
N TYR A 563 6.26 -3.65 13.89
CA TYR A 563 5.59 -4.91 13.57
C TYR A 563 6.21 -6.15 14.23
N ARG A 564 7.55 -6.19 14.30
CA ARG A 564 8.34 -7.30 14.85
C ARG A 564 8.87 -6.96 16.25
N GLY A 565 9.27 -7.98 17.00
CA GLY A 565 9.82 -7.87 18.36
C GLY A 565 8.87 -8.40 19.43
N ALA A 566 9.34 -8.49 20.67
CA ALA A 566 8.58 -9.04 21.80
C ALA A 566 7.24 -8.33 22.03
N ALA A 567 7.20 -7.00 21.86
CA ALA A 567 5.99 -6.17 21.90
C ALA A 567 5.59 -5.63 20.52
N GLY A 568 5.93 -6.36 19.46
CA GLY A 568 5.57 -5.99 18.09
C GLY A 568 4.07 -6.19 17.82
N ILE A 569 3.54 -5.48 16.82
CA ILE A 569 2.14 -5.57 16.39
C ILE A 569 1.71 -7.02 16.13
N ASN A 570 2.58 -7.85 15.55
CA ASN A 570 2.26 -9.25 15.26
C ASN A 570 2.05 -10.06 16.54
N ALA A 571 3.00 -9.98 17.49
CA ALA A 571 2.92 -10.69 18.78
C ALA A 571 1.74 -10.20 19.62
N LEU A 572 1.49 -8.89 19.63
CA LEU A 572 0.35 -8.30 20.34
C LEU A 572 -0.98 -8.72 19.70
N ASN A 573 -1.08 -8.76 18.37
CA ASN A 573 -2.30 -9.23 17.70
C ASN A 573 -2.60 -10.69 18.04
N GLU A 574 -1.60 -11.57 18.01
CA GLU A 574 -1.76 -12.98 18.36
C GLU A 574 -2.22 -13.15 19.82
N ALA A 575 -1.54 -12.48 20.76
CA ALA A 575 -1.88 -12.55 22.18
C ALA A 575 -3.27 -11.96 22.49
N LEU A 576 -3.62 -10.82 21.87
CA LEU A 576 -4.93 -10.21 22.03
C LEU A 576 -6.04 -11.03 21.37
N GLN A 577 -5.79 -11.62 20.19
CA GLN A 577 -6.74 -12.53 19.55
C GLN A 577 -7.02 -13.74 20.44
N ALA A 578 -5.99 -14.37 21.00
CA ALA A 578 -6.16 -15.49 21.93
C ALA A 578 -6.94 -15.08 23.19
N ALA A 579 -6.68 -13.89 23.73
CA ALA A 579 -7.29 -13.43 24.97
C ALA A 579 -8.73 -12.92 24.81
N LEU A 580 -9.06 -12.31 23.66
CA LEU A 580 -10.34 -11.65 23.39
C LEU A 580 -11.24 -12.49 22.47
N ASN A 581 -10.66 -13.36 21.65
CA ASN A 581 -11.35 -14.18 20.64
C ASN A 581 -10.82 -15.64 20.59
N GLY A 582 -10.39 -16.19 21.74
CA GLY A 582 -9.75 -17.51 21.84
C GLY A 582 -10.69 -18.72 21.86
N ASP A 583 -11.99 -18.58 21.58
CA ASP A 583 -12.91 -19.72 21.57
C ASP A 583 -12.61 -20.65 20.39
N GLU A 584 -12.12 -21.86 20.68
CA GLU A 584 -11.73 -22.88 19.69
C GLU A 584 -12.89 -23.39 18.84
N ARG A 585 -14.15 -23.14 19.25
CA ARG A 585 -15.34 -23.55 18.50
C ARG A 585 -15.64 -22.64 17.31
N ARG A 586 -15.00 -21.47 17.23
CA ARG A 586 -15.21 -20.52 16.14
C ARG A 586 -14.52 -21.01 14.87
N ALA A 587 -15.14 -20.73 13.73
CA ALA A 587 -14.53 -21.02 12.43
C ALA A 587 -13.19 -20.30 12.30
N VAL A 588 -12.18 -21.00 11.77
CA VAL A 588 -10.82 -20.51 11.56
C VAL A 588 -10.39 -20.76 10.12
N LYS A 589 -9.69 -19.80 9.51
CA LYS A 589 -9.09 -19.92 8.19
C LYS A 589 -7.64 -19.42 8.21
N GLU A 590 -6.72 -20.26 7.76
CA GLU A 590 -5.31 -19.90 7.58
C GLU A 590 -5.07 -19.46 6.13
N ILE A 591 -4.64 -18.21 5.94
CA ILE A 591 -4.30 -17.66 4.62
C ILE A 591 -3.02 -16.85 4.73
N GLY A 592 -2.03 -17.17 3.88
CA GLY A 592 -0.78 -16.41 3.81
C GLY A 592 0.01 -16.38 5.13
N GLY A 593 -0.09 -17.44 5.94
CA GLY A 593 0.54 -17.52 7.26
C GLY A 593 -0.15 -16.70 8.35
N ARG A 594 -1.42 -16.32 8.14
CA ARG A 594 -2.26 -15.60 9.12
C ARG A 594 -3.51 -16.41 9.46
N SER A 595 -3.88 -16.40 10.74
CA SER A 595 -5.07 -17.05 11.27
C SER A 595 -6.22 -16.06 11.39
N PHE A 596 -7.26 -16.22 10.58
CA PHE A 596 -8.50 -15.45 10.68
C PHE A 596 -9.58 -16.26 11.37
N ARG A 597 -10.27 -15.66 12.34
CA ARG A 597 -11.35 -16.28 13.12
C ARG A 597 -12.62 -15.49 13.01
N ALA A 598 -13.77 -16.16 13.07
CA ALA A 598 -15.03 -15.47 13.30
C ALA A 598 -14.95 -14.62 14.59
N GLY A 599 -15.42 -13.38 14.53
CA GLY A 599 -15.30 -12.36 15.57
C GLY A 599 -13.99 -11.58 15.59
N ASP A 600 -13.04 -11.85 14.70
CA ASP A 600 -11.79 -11.09 14.65
C ASP A 600 -12.01 -9.65 14.28
N LYS A 601 -11.34 -8.76 15.00
CA LYS A 601 -11.18 -7.36 14.62
C LYS A 601 -10.17 -7.26 13.48
N VAL A 602 -10.63 -6.82 12.32
CA VAL A 602 -9.82 -6.68 11.10
C VAL A 602 -9.81 -5.24 10.61
N MET A 603 -8.80 -4.90 9.81
CA MET A 603 -8.62 -3.61 9.17
C MET A 603 -8.39 -3.78 7.67
N GLN A 604 -9.09 -3.00 6.87
CA GLN A 604 -8.88 -2.85 5.43
C GLN A 604 -7.54 -2.15 5.18
N THR A 605 -6.73 -2.66 4.27
CA THR A 605 -5.35 -2.19 4.05
C THR A 605 -5.16 -1.39 2.77
N ARG A 606 -6.12 -1.45 1.84
CA ARG A 606 -6.17 -0.67 0.60
C ARG A 606 -7.60 -0.20 0.31
N ASN A 607 -7.77 0.88 -0.44
CA ASN A 607 -9.12 1.31 -0.81
C ASN A 607 -9.74 0.28 -1.76
N ASN A 608 -10.97 -0.13 -1.46
CA ASN A 608 -11.78 -0.98 -2.33
C ASN A 608 -13.08 -0.22 -2.63
N TYR A 609 -13.12 0.38 -3.82
CA TYR A 609 -14.20 1.29 -4.23
C TYR A 609 -15.50 0.55 -4.55
N GLU A 610 -15.42 -0.70 -5.00
CA GLU A 610 -16.59 -1.55 -5.25
C GLU A 610 -17.35 -1.84 -3.95
N LYS A 611 -16.61 -2.13 -2.87
CA LYS A 611 -17.16 -2.38 -1.53
C LYS A 611 -17.37 -1.10 -0.70
N ASP A 612 -16.97 0.06 -1.22
CA ASP A 612 -17.00 1.36 -0.53
C ASP A 612 -16.35 1.30 0.87
N VAL A 613 -15.18 0.66 0.94
CA VAL A 613 -14.32 0.58 2.13
C VAL A 613 -12.94 1.15 1.84
N PHE A 614 -12.38 1.83 2.82
CA PHE A 614 -11.14 2.58 2.65
C PHE A 614 -10.03 2.03 3.54
N ASN A 615 -8.78 2.26 3.14
CA ASN A 615 -7.61 1.90 3.94
C ASN A 615 -7.74 2.48 5.36
N GLY A 616 -7.57 1.61 6.35
CA GLY A 616 -7.72 1.92 7.76
C GLY A 616 -9.10 1.59 8.33
N ASP A 617 -10.13 1.35 7.52
CA ASP A 617 -11.46 0.93 8.01
C ASP A 617 -11.37 -0.36 8.82
N ILE A 618 -12.13 -0.43 9.93
CA ILE A 618 -12.06 -1.52 10.91
C ILE A 618 -13.41 -2.19 10.86
N GLY A 619 -13.38 -3.51 10.82
CA GLY A 619 -14.56 -4.35 10.90
C GLY A 619 -14.34 -5.52 11.83
N PHE A 620 -15.36 -6.36 11.86
CA PHE A 620 -15.31 -7.65 12.53
C PHE A 620 -15.70 -8.73 11.54
N ILE A 621 -14.93 -9.82 11.49
CA ILE A 621 -15.35 -11.01 10.75
C ILE A 621 -16.60 -11.55 11.43
N HIS A 622 -17.73 -11.57 10.72
CA HIS A 622 -18.97 -12.14 11.23
C HIS A 622 -18.97 -13.66 11.06
N ALA A 623 -18.67 -14.12 9.85
CA ALA A 623 -18.66 -15.52 9.49
C ALA A 623 -17.53 -15.86 8.51
N ILE A 624 -17.15 -17.13 8.49
CA ILE A 624 -16.23 -17.72 7.53
C ILE A 624 -17.04 -18.76 6.76
N ASP A 625 -17.23 -18.55 5.47
CA ASP A 625 -18.04 -19.41 4.61
C ASP A 625 -17.12 -20.22 3.68
N GLU A 626 -16.94 -21.49 4.01
CA GLU A 626 -16.15 -22.42 3.19
C GLU A 626 -16.82 -22.79 1.87
N VAL A 627 -18.16 -22.72 1.79
CA VAL A 627 -18.94 -23.07 0.60
C VAL A 627 -18.91 -21.93 -0.40
N ALA A 628 -19.18 -20.70 0.05
CA ALA A 628 -19.07 -19.50 -0.78
C ALA A 628 -17.61 -19.12 -1.05
N GLY A 629 -16.66 -19.59 -0.23
CA GLY A 629 -15.24 -19.38 -0.43
C GLY A 629 -14.75 -18.00 0.02
N GLY A 630 -15.23 -17.52 1.18
CA GLY A 630 -14.84 -16.20 1.67
C GLY A 630 -15.21 -15.89 3.12
N PHE A 631 -14.93 -14.65 3.52
CA PHE A 631 -15.31 -14.06 4.80
C PHE A 631 -16.54 -13.17 4.61
N GLU A 632 -17.44 -13.19 5.58
CA GLU A 632 -18.42 -12.12 5.74
C GLU A 632 -17.91 -11.17 6.83
N VAL A 633 -17.64 -9.91 6.48
CA VAL A 633 -17.06 -8.91 7.37
C VAL A 633 -18.05 -7.78 7.60
N VAL A 634 -18.30 -7.44 8.86
CA VAL A 634 -19.13 -6.29 9.23
C VAL A 634 -18.24 -5.06 9.36
N MET A 635 -18.38 -4.12 8.43
CA MET A 635 -17.72 -2.80 8.46
C MET A 635 -18.77 -1.70 8.44
N ASP A 636 -18.76 -0.84 9.46
CA ASP A 636 -19.71 0.26 9.60
C ASP A 636 -21.19 -0.19 9.52
N GLY A 637 -21.48 -1.33 10.15
CA GLY A 637 -22.82 -1.93 10.17
C GLY A 637 -23.26 -2.61 8.87
N ARG A 638 -22.42 -2.60 7.81
CA ARG A 638 -22.68 -3.29 6.55
C ARG A 638 -21.97 -4.65 6.52
N PHE A 639 -22.66 -5.67 6.03
CA PHE A 639 -22.06 -6.98 5.75
C PHE A 639 -21.42 -6.95 4.36
N LEU A 640 -20.13 -7.25 4.29
CA LEU A 640 -19.34 -7.23 3.06
C LEU A 640 -18.69 -8.61 2.89
N PHE A 641 -18.83 -9.17 1.70
CA PHE A 641 -18.19 -10.44 1.37
C PHE A 641 -16.77 -10.20 0.84
N TYR A 642 -15.81 -10.98 1.34
CA TYR A 642 -14.42 -10.99 0.88
C TYR A 642 -14.05 -12.40 0.47
N GLU A 643 -13.71 -12.59 -0.81
CA GLU A 643 -13.18 -13.87 -1.28
C GLU A 643 -11.81 -14.17 -0.66
N TRP A 644 -11.38 -15.43 -0.68
CA TRP A 644 -10.06 -15.81 -0.16
C TRP A 644 -8.90 -15.05 -0.79
N VAL A 645 -9.01 -14.70 -2.07
CA VAL A 645 -7.99 -13.93 -2.80
C VAL A 645 -7.88 -12.50 -2.28
N GLU A 646 -8.97 -11.96 -1.74
CA GLU A 646 -9.05 -10.62 -1.17
C GLU A 646 -8.64 -10.59 0.31
N ALA A 647 -8.31 -11.74 0.91
CA ALA A 647 -7.86 -11.83 2.30
C ALA A 647 -6.59 -11.00 2.56
N GLU A 648 -5.75 -10.79 1.54
CA GLU A 648 -4.58 -9.92 1.64
C GLU A 648 -4.93 -8.45 1.93
N GLU A 649 -6.17 -8.04 1.61
CA GLU A 649 -6.69 -6.72 1.91
C GLU A 649 -7.02 -6.53 3.39
N LEU A 650 -7.14 -7.63 4.15
CA LEU A 650 -7.50 -7.64 5.55
C LEU A 650 -6.28 -7.93 6.41
N LEU A 651 -6.11 -7.15 7.47
CA LEU A 651 -5.12 -7.36 8.52
C LEU A 651 -5.79 -7.39 9.89
N GLN A 652 -5.30 -8.22 10.80
CA GLN A 652 -5.74 -8.17 12.20
C GLN A 652 -5.48 -6.77 12.79
N ALA A 653 -6.44 -6.30 13.59
CA ALA A 653 -6.48 -4.92 14.07
C ALA A 653 -6.70 -4.82 15.60
N TRP A 654 -6.44 -5.89 16.34
CA TRP A 654 -6.37 -5.85 17.81
C TRP A 654 -5.27 -4.89 18.27
N CYS A 655 -4.13 -4.94 17.58
CA CYS A 655 -3.03 -3.99 17.62
C CYS A 655 -2.77 -3.43 16.22
N ILE A 656 -2.57 -2.11 16.13
CA ILE A 656 -2.26 -1.41 14.88
C ILE A 656 -1.02 -0.54 15.05
N SER A 657 -0.42 -0.12 13.94
CA SER A 657 0.67 0.86 13.97
C SER A 657 0.17 2.28 14.22
N THR A 658 1.03 3.16 14.71
CA THR A 658 0.68 4.58 14.87
C THR A 658 0.24 5.21 13.54
N HIS A 659 0.92 4.91 12.44
CA HIS A 659 0.54 5.39 11.10
C HIS A 659 -0.88 4.99 10.72
N ARG A 660 -1.27 3.72 10.96
CA ARG A 660 -2.62 3.22 10.67
C ARG A 660 -3.70 3.75 11.61
N SER A 661 -3.29 4.38 12.71
CA SER A 661 -4.22 5.04 13.64
C SER A 661 -4.55 6.50 13.24
N GLN A 662 -3.82 7.09 12.28
CA GLN A 662 -4.05 8.46 11.83
C GLN A 662 -5.49 8.65 11.32
N GLY A 663 -6.06 9.84 11.57
CA GLY A 663 -7.47 10.14 11.25
C GLY A 663 -8.52 9.40 12.11
N SER A 664 -8.11 8.47 12.97
CA SER A 664 -8.99 7.76 13.91
C SER A 664 -8.89 8.34 15.32
N GLU A 665 -9.93 8.20 16.12
CA GLU A 665 -9.90 8.47 17.56
C GLU A 665 -10.56 7.29 18.30
N TYR A 666 -10.06 6.98 19.48
CA TYR A 666 -10.51 5.85 20.29
C TYR A 666 -10.81 6.32 21.71
N PRO A 667 -11.86 5.78 22.37
CA PRO A 667 -12.13 6.08 23.78
C PRO A 667 -10.90 5.84 24.67
N ALA A 668 -10.21 4.70 24.49
CA ALA A 668 -8.97 4.39 25.18
C ALA A 668 -7.87 3.89 24.23
N VAL A 669 -6.64 4.32 24.48
CA VAL A 669 -5.43 3.87 23.79
C VAL A 669 -4.46 3.22 24.77
N VAL A 670 -3.95 2.05 24.41
CA VAL A 670 -2.83 1.38 25.10
C VAL A 670 -1.63 1.36 24.17
N MET A 671 -0.52 1.97 24.57
CA MET A 671 0.67 2.12 23.73
C MET A 671 1.92 1.53 24.40
N PRO A 672 2.29 0.26 24.09
CA PRO A 672 3.52 -0.31 24.64
C PRO A 672 4.78 0.35 24.09
N LEU A 673 5.70 0.76 24.98
CA LEU A 673 6.94 1.47 24.64
C LEU A 673 8.18 0.88 25.33
N LEU A 674 8.98 0.16 24.56
CA LEU A 674 10.24 -0.44 25.00
C LEU A 674 11.43 0.20 24.30
N THR A 675 12.61 0.11 24.91
CA THR A 675 13.87 0.55 24.30
C THR A 675 14.21 -0.24 23.04
N GLN A 676 13.74 -1.49 22.94
CA GLN A 676 13.85 -2.32 21.72
C GLN A 676 13.18 -1.68 20.50
N HIS A 677 12.27 -0.71 20.69
CA HIS A 677 11.63 0.02 19.60
C HIS A 677 12.50 1.15 19.02
N TYR A 678 13.78 1.26 19.40
CA TYR A 678 14.64 2.44 19.17
C TYR A 678 14.60 3.02 17.75
N MET A 679 14.51 2.17 16.71
CA MET A 679 14.41 2.59 15.31
C MET A 679 13.20 3.49 15.02
N MET A 680 12.10 3.30 15.74
CA MET A 680 10.82 4.00 15.56
C MET A 680 10.50 4.98 16.70
N LEU A 681 11.33 5.06 17.75
CA LEU A 681 11.09 5.97 18.86
C LEU A 681 11.36 7.41 18.42
N GLN A 682 10.29 8.08 17.98
CA GLN A 682 10.28 9.47 17.57
C GLN A 682 9.22 10.26 18.35
N ARG A 683 9.45 11.56 18.53
CA ARG A 683 8.58 12.44 19.30
C ARG A 683 7.18 12.55 18.71
N ASN A 684 7.10 12.79 17.40
CA ASN A 684 5.84 12.86 16.64
C ASN A 684 5.08 11.53 16.64
N LEU A 685 5.76 10.39 16.59
CA LEU A 685 5.12 9.07 16.70
C LEU A 685 4.43 8.90 18.06
N LEU A 686 5.14 9.24 19.15
CA LEU A 686 4.57 9.20 20.49
C LEU A 686 3.38 10.16 20.61
N TYR A 687 3.57 11.42 20.18
CA TYR A 687 2.54 12.45 20.18
C TYR A 687 1.29 12.01 19.39
N THR A 688 1.45 11.52 18.16
CA THR A 688 0.33 11.06 17.34
C THR A 688 -0.44 9.93 18.02
N ALA A 689 0.24 8.94 18.59
CA ALA A 689 -0.42 7.80 19.24
C ALA A 689 -1.27 8.23 20.45
N ILE A 690 -0.71 9.05 21.35
CA ILE A 690 -1.45 9.47 22.56
C ILE A 690 -2.62 10.40 22.22
N THR A 691 -2.50 11.20 21.16
CA THR A 691 -3.56 12.13 20.73
C THR A 691 -4.70 11.43 20.00
N ARG A 692 -4.60 10.12 19.74
CA ARG A 692 -5.75 9.32 19.27
C ARG A 692 -6.73 9.01 20.41
N ALA A 693 -6.33 9.14 21.67
CA ALA A 693 -7.19 8.84 22.80
C ALA A 693 -8.14 9.99 23.14
N GLN A 694 -9.42 9.66 23.34
CA GLN A 694 -10.43 10.64 23.74
C GLN A 694 -10.55 10.76 25.26
N ARG A 695 -10.51 9.62 25.97
CA ARG A 695 -10.81 9.52 27.42
C ARG A 695 -9.67 8.90 28.24
N LEU A 696 -8.82 8.06 27.66
CA LEU A 696 -7.81 7.33 28.42
C LEU A 696 -6.58 6.94 27.59
N VAL A 697 -5.38 7.17 28.13
CA VAL A 697 -4.10 6.66 27.63
C VAL A 697 -3.43 5.82 28.71
N VAL A 698 -2.92 4.65 28.32
CA VAL A 698 -2.01 3.86 29.16
C VAL A 698 -0.75 3.50 28.38
N ILE A 699 0.41 3.82 28.94
CA ILE A 699 1.71 3.49 28.36
C ILE A 699 2.38 2.41 29.23
N PRO A 700 2.26 1.12 28.89
CA PRO A 700 3.09 0.08 29.46
C PRO A 700 4.50 0.12 28.84
N GLY A 701 5.54 0.27 29.64
CA GLY A 701 6.91 0.19 29.14
C GLY A 701 7.94 0.78 30.07
N SER A 702 9.01 1.35 29.50
CA SER A 702 10.12 1.92 30.26
C SER A 702 10.21 3.44 30.09
N ARG A 703 10.60 4.13 31.18
CA ARG A 703 10.87 5.58 31.13
C ARG A 703 11.98 5.93 30.15
N ALA A 704 12.97 5.03 30.00
CA ALA A 704 14.06 5.17 29.05
C ALA A 704 13.57 5.26 27.61
N ALA A 705 12.61 4.41 27.21
CA ALA A 705 12.02 4.44 25.87
C ALA A 705 11.31 5.76 25.56
N ILE A 706 10.54 6.29 26.53
CA ILE A 706 9.91 7.61 26.38
C ILE A 706 10.99 8.69 26.22
N GLY A 707 12.04 8.66 27.05
CA GLY A 707 13.16 9.61 26.95
C GLY A 707 13.89 9.54 25.59
N MET A 708 14.05 8.35 25.01
CA MET A 708 14.61 8.17 23.66
C MET A 708 13.71 8.82 22.60
N ALA A 709 12.40 8.56 22.65
CA ALA A 709 11.45 9.15 21.72
C ALA A 709 11.45 10.69 21.78
N LEU A 710 11.54 11.27 22.98
CA LEU A 710 11.54 12.73 23.16
C LEU A 710 12.79 13.42 22.61
N ARG A 711 13.97 12.80 22.77
CA ARG A 711 15.23 13.32 22.22
C ARG A 711 15.26 13.23 20.70
N ASN A 712 14.57 12.24 20.13
CA ASN A 712 14.47 12.07 18.70
C ASN A 712 13.40 12.99 18.09
N ASN A 713 13.80 14.25 17.88
CA ASN A 713 13.03 15.23 17.12
C ASN A 713 13.42 15.28 15.64
N GLN A 714 14.07 14.23 15.13
CA GLN A 714 14.12 14.03 13.69
C GLN A 714 12.69 13.69 13.25
N VAL A 715 11.87 14.72 13.09
CA VAL A 715 10.97 14.71 11.93
C VAL A 715 11.92 14.38 10.80
N ALA A 716 11.85 13.18 10.23
CA ALA A 716 12.75 12.75 9.17
C ALA A 716 12.95 13.96 8.26
N GLN A 717 14.19 14.46 8.14
CA GLN A 717 14.46 15.69 7.40
C GLN A 717 14.14 15.37 5.94
N ARG A 718 12.86 15.49 5.58
CA ARG A 718 12.36 15.18 4.26
C ARG A 718 12.89 16.26 3.34
N HIS A 719 13.59 15.82 2.30
CA HIS A 719 14.09 16.71 1.29
C HIS A 719 12.92 17.09 0.39
N SER A 720 12.60 18.38 0.36
CA SER A 720 11.52 18.97 -0.42
C SER A 720 12.02 20.30 -0.98
N GLY A 721 11.85 20.49 -2.27
CA GLY A 721 12.15 21.70 -3.01
C GLY A 721 10.97 22.67 -3.06
N LEU A 722 9.79 22.27 -2.57
CA LEU A 722 8.55 23.05 -2.68
C LEU A 722 8.70 24.49 -2.14
N VAL A 723 9.33 24.65 -0.98
CA VAL A 723 9.59 25.98 -0.38
C VAL A 723 10.53 26.82 -1.25
N ALA A 724 11.65 26.23 -1.67
CA ALA A 724 12.66 26.92 -2.48
C ALA A 724 12.07 27.38 -3.82
N ARG A 725 11.28 26.54 -4.49
CA ARG A 725 10.60 26.86 -5.75
C ARG A 725 9.63 28.02 -5.60
N ILE A 726 8.80 28.01 -4.57
CA ILE A 726 7.84 29.09 -4.29
C ILE A 726 8.56 30.41 -3.99
N GLN A 727 9.66 30.36 -3.24
CA GLN A 727 10.43 31.56 -2.92
C GLN A 727 11.14 32.13 -4.14
N ALA A 728 11.65 31.29 -5.03
CA ALA A 728 12.25 31.71 -6.29
C ALA A 728 11.24 32.42 -7.21
N ASP A 729 10.02 31.88 -7.36
CA ASP A 729 8.93 32.51 -8.15
C ASP A 729 8.47 33.87 -7.60
N ARG A 730 8.76 34.17 -6.32
CA ARG A 730 8.47 35.48 -5.72
C ARG A 730 9.59 36.50 -5.91
N ALA A 731 10.82 36.02 -6.16
CA ALA A 731 12.00 36.88 -6.30
C ALA A 731 12.23 37.34 -7.74
N GLY A 732 11.71 36.59 -8.73
CA GLY A 732 11.57 37.02 -10.12
C GLY A 732 10.30 37.80 -10.35
#